data_AF-A0A084THP5-F1
#
_entry.id   AF-A0A084THP5-F1
#
_cell.length_a   1.000
_cell.length_b   1.000
_cell.length_c   1.000
_cell.angle_alpha   90.00
_cell.angle_beta   90.00
_cell.angle_gamma   90.00
#
_symmetry.space_group_name_H-M   'P 1'
#
loop_
_entity.id
_entity.type
_entity.pdbx_description
1 polymer ?
#
loop_
_entity_poly.entity_id
_entity_poly.type
_entity_poly.pdbx_seq_one_letter_code
_entity_poly.pdbx_strand_id
1 'polypeptide(L)'
;MKDFINALYRNHSLIYKILLFISTTFLIVYLFPKSGKFKYNFERGKPWQSENLYAPFGFAIKKSADEINAEKTEITQQSVLYFNLSSGVKQQVVRAYSQGFTNTIPDSVSRTERNELFKIGQELIERLYRNGLLDQDYDFLPDRHVAVLEDRNEKHAVTYRELTKQSDLRPIIQAKLENEGYDRYFNLFVSLFFDIVEPNITYDKSFTEKVLENELSKVSYTRGSVEKETLIISKGEVVEGDKYQKLKSLEAEYESQVWSASNYNWIVFAYTLLVALALLMLLLFLQKYRRAVFNNNTKVTFIFFNILLMVLVTTLVVNFNAKYIYVVPICILPLVLKAFFDARLGLFTHVITVLLLGSIVSNSYEYMFLQIIAGIVTILTVSELYKRANLFISVGQITLIYIVAYFAFFVIHEGSIENLKWETFGLFVLCGLATLFVQPLIYAYEKLFGLVSDVSLLELSDTNSKLLKELSNKAPGTFHHSLNVANLAEAAANEIGANAMLVRVGALYHDIGKMKNPTYFTENQATGLNPHDELSPKESAEIIIAHVINGIEIAKKYNLPDRVIDFIRTHHGTSMVYYFYAKEKELNEAVNPADFSYPGPKPFSKETAILMMCDSVEAASKSLKEPTSTKIDGFVENIISKQLAEEQFLNANITFKEIQSIKKVLKRKLANIYHLRIEYPE
;
A
#
# COMPACT_ATOMS: atom_id res chain seq x y z
N MET A 1 -39.16 19.17 -26.94
CA MET A 1 -38.87 17.95 -26.16
C MET A 1 -38.00 16.94 -26.92
N LYS A 2 -38.32 16.58 -28.17
CA LYS A 2 -37.48 15.68 -29.01
C LYS A 2 -36.04 16.18 -29.24
N ASP A 3 -35.84 17.48 -29.47
CA ASP A 3 -34.49 18.02 -29.69
C ASP A 3 -33.61 18.03 -28.43
N PHE A 4 -34.23 18.21 -27.26
CA PHE A 4 -33.54 18.11 -25.97
C PHE A 4 -33.11 16.66 -25.68
N ILE A 5 -33.99 15.69 -25.95
CA ILE A 5 -33.69 14.26 -25.78
C ILE A 5 -32.60 13.82 -26.76
N ASN A 6 -32.65 14.26 -28.03
CA ASN A 6 -31.62 13.97 -29.03
C ASN A 6 -30.27 14.61 -28.68
N ALA A 7 -30.25 15.85 -28.16
CA ALA A 7 -29.04 16.49 -27.69
C ALA A 7 -28.44 15.76 -26.47
N LEU A 8 -29.29 15.29 -25.55
CA LEU A 8 -28.88 14.48 -24.40
C LEU A 8 -28.25 13.15 -24.84
N TYR A 9 -28.88 12.47 -25.80
CA TYR A 9 -28.38 11.21 -26.36
C TYR A 9 -27.05 11.38 -27.09
N ARG A 10 -26.89 12.47 -27.85
CA ARG A 10 -25.65 12.76 -28.58
C ARG A 10 -24.49 13.13 -27.66
N ASN A 11 -24.78 13.76 -26.52
CA ASN A 11 -23.78 14.21 -25.56
C ASN A 11 -23.69 13.34 -24.29
N HIS A 12 -24.32 12.17 -24.26
CA HIS A 12 -24.40 11.32 -23.06
C HIS A 12 -23.01 11.02 -22.45
N SER A 13 -22.01 10.81 -23.29
CA SER A 13 -20.62 10.54 -22.87
C SER A 13 -19.95 11.75 -22.21
N LEU A 14 -20.26 12.96 -22.67
CA LEU A 14 -19.76 14.20 -22.06
C LEU A 14 -20.51 14.50 -20.75
N ILE A 15 -21.83 14.34 -20.74
CA ILE A 15 -22.68 14.50 -19.55
C ILE A 15 -22.23 13.56 -18.43
N TYR A 16 -21.98 12.28 -18.76
CA TYR A 16 -21.44 11.31 -17.81
C TYR A 16 -20.13 11.78 -17.18
N LYS A 17 -19.18 12.29 -17.98
CA LYS A 17 -17.89 12.80 -17.47
C LYS A 17 -18.06 14.03 -16.58
N ILE A 18 -18.99 14.93 -16.92
CA ILE A 18 -19.31 16.09 -16.08
C ILE A 18 -19.87 15.63 -14.73
N LEU A 19 -20.80 14.66 -14.74
CA LEU A 19 -21.34 14.08 -13.50
C LEU A 19 -20.27 13.37 -12.68
N LEU A 20 -19.39 12.58 -13.32
CA LEU A 20 -18.25 11.93 -12.67
C LEU A 20 -17.31 12.97 -12.05
N PHE A 21 -17.02 14.05 -12.76
CA PHE A 21 -16.18 15.14 -12.28
C PHE A 21 -16.78 15.83 -11.06
N ILE A 22 -18.06 16.21 -11.12
CA ILE A 22 -18.76 16.89 -10.02
C ILE A 22 -18.87 15.97 -8.80
N SER A 23 -19.29 14.71 -8.99
CA SER A 23 -19.41 13.74 -7.91
C SER A 23 -18.08 13.43 -7.25
N THR A 24 -17.02 13.20 -8.03
CA THR A 24 -15.68 12.94 -7.46
C THR A 24 -15.14 14.17 -6.73
N THR A 25 -15.34 15.37 -7.27
CA THR A 25 -14.97 16.62 -6.59
C THR A 25 -15.67 16.72 -5.24
N PHE A 26 -16.99 16.52 -5.21
CA PHE A 26 -17.78 16.56 -3.98
C PHE A 26 -17.30 15.52 -2.95
N LEU A 27 -17.06 14.28 -3.37
CA LEU A 27 -16.59 13.21 -2.49
C LEU A 27 -15.20 13.48 -1.92
N ILE A 28 -14.26 13.98 -2.73
CA ILE A 28 -12.91 14.34 -2.26
C ILE A 28 -12.99 15.50 -1.26
N VAL A 29 -13.76 16.55 -1.55
CA VAL A 29 -13.93 17.69 -0.63
C VAL A 29 -14.59 17.26 0.67
N TYR A 30 -15.54 16.32 0.62
CA TYR A 30 -16.16 15.77 1.83
C TYR A 30 -15.16 15.06 2.75
N LEU A 31 -14.11 14.45 2.18
CA LEU A 31 -13.04 13.75 2.89
C LEU A 31 -11.93 14.69 3.39
N PHE A 32 -11.92 15.96 2.98
CA PHE A 32 -10.91 16.92 3.42
C PHE A 32 -11.19 17.43 4.84
N PRO A 33 -10.14 17.82 5.59
CA PRO A 33 -10.32 18.40 6.91
C PRO A 33 -11.15 19.68 6.81
N LYS A 34 -12.07 19.85 7.75
CA LYS A 34 -13.06 20.93 7.78
C LYS A 34 -12.68 22.09 8.71
N SER A 35 -11.55 21.97 9.41
CA SER A 35 -10.98 23.01 10.27
C SER A 35 -9.95 23.84 9.51
N GLY A 36 -9.77 25.10 9.91
CA GLY A 36 -8.69 25.93 9.39
C GLY A 36 -7.33 25.38 9.84
N LYS A 37 -6.38 25.22 8.91
CA LYS A 37 -4.98 24.93 9.24
C LYS A 37 -4.29 26.19 9.78
N PHE A 38 -3.35 25.99 10.71
CA PHE A 38 -2.51 27.09 11.17
C PHE A 38 -1.72 27.68 9.99
N LYS A 39 -1.72 29.02 9.88
CA LYS A 39 -1.22 29.73 8.69
C LYS A 39 0.28 29.58 8.46
N TYR A 40 1.05 29.38 9.53
CA TYR A 40 2.50 29.44 9.50
C TYR A 40 3.11 28.06 9.66
N ASN A 41 4.07 27.72 8.81
CA ASN A 41 4.92 26.55 9.02
C ASN A 41 6.16 26.98 9.83
N PHE A 42 6.51 26.23 10.87
CA PHE A 42 7.66 26.53 11.72
C PHE A 42 8.35 25.25 12.20
N GLU A 43 9.67 25.33 12.28
CA GLU A 43 10.55 24.21 12.63
C GLU A 43 11.38 24.58 13.86
N ARG A 44 11.64 23.60 14.72
CA ARG A 44 12.48 23.81 15.90
C ARG A 44 13.91 24.19 15.47
N GLY A 45 14.50 25.18 16.13
CA GLY A 45 15.87 25.64 15.88
C GLY A 45 16.05 26.53 14.64
N LYS A 46 14.99 26.80 13.85
CA LYS A 46 15.04 27.74 12.72
C LYS A 46 14.59 29.15 13.15
N PRO A 47 15.08 30.22 12.50
CA PRO A 47 14.54 31.56 12.69
C PRO A 47 13.11 31.67 12.16
N TRP A 48 12.24 32.37 12.88
CA TRP A 48 10.88 32.69 12.45
C TRP A 48 10.90 33.55 11.19
N GLN A 49 10.41 32.99 10.08
CA GLN A 49 10.48 33.61 8.76
C GLN A 49 9.34 34.60 8.47
N SER A 50 8.32 34.61 9.31
CA SER A 50 7.13 35.47 9.13
C SER A 50 7.24 36.76 9.95
N GLU A 51 6.34 37.70 9.70
CA GLU A 51 6.19 38.89 10.56
C GLU A 51 5.88 38.50 12.02
N ASN A 52 6.10 39.43 12.95
CA ASN A 52 5.88 39.23 14.39
C ASN A 52 4.50 38.60 14.65
N LEU A 53 4.49 37.48 15.37
CA LEU A 53 3.27 36.76 15.68
C LEU A 53 2.79 37.10 17.08
N TYR A 54 1.61 37.70 17.15
CA TYR A 54 0.88 37.94 18.38
C TYR A 54 -0.23 36.88 18.53
N ALA A 55 -0.55 36.52 19.77
CA ALA A 55 -1.61 35.57 20.08
C ALA A 55 -2.98 36.10 19.59
N PRO A 56 -3.67 35.42 18.66
CA PRO A 56 -4.95 35.88 18.13
C PRO A 56 -6.10 35.78 19.15
N PHE A 57 -5.95 34.90 20.14
CA PHE A 57 -6.87 34.63 21.25
C PHE A 57 -6.08 34.06 22.43
N GLY A 58 -6.70 33.94 23.61
CA GLY A 58 -6.08 33.31 24.76
C GLY A 58 -6.06 31.78 24.65
N PHE A 59 -4.94 31.12 24.99
CA PHE A 59 -4.80 29.66 24.92
C PHE A 59 -3.88 29.11 26.03
N ALA A 60 -4.09 27.85 26.42
CA ALA A 60 -3.25 27.18 27.41
C ALA A 60 -1.97 26.62 26.78
N ILE A 61 -0.84 26.72 27.49
CA ILE A 61 0.44 26.12 27.07
C ILE A 61 0.42 24.64 27.47
N LYS A 62 0.42 23.75 26.48
CA LYS A 62 0.52 22.30 26.69
C LYS A 62 1.94 21.93 27.12
N LYS A 63 2.05 21.08 28.14
CA LYS A 63 3.33 20.51 28.57
C LYS A 63 3.88 19.56 27.50
N SER A 64 5.19 19.50 27.38
CA SER A 64 5.87 18.52 26.53
C SER A 64 5.73 17.10 27.09
N ALA A 65 5.95 16.09 26.25
CA ALA A 65 5.95 14.71 26.71
C ALA A 65 7.03 14.46 27.78
N ASP A 66 8.19 15.11 27.63
CA ASP A 66 9.31 14.98 28.57
C ASP A 66 8.98 15.60 29.93
N GLU A 67 8.32 16.78 29.94
CA GLU A 67 7.85 17.42 31.17
C GLU A 67 6.85 16.53 31.93
N ILE A 68 5.88 15.94 31.20
CA ILE A 68 4.88 15.04 31.79
C ILE A 68 5.56 13.77 32.32
N ASN A 69 6.51 13.20 31.58
CA ASN A 69 7.22 11.99 32.00
C ASN A 69 8.13 12.24 33.21
N ALA A 70 8.79 13.40 33.27
CA ALA A 70 9.59 13.81 34.42
C ALA A 70 8.71 13.96 35.68
N GLU A 71 7.58 14.65 35.57
CA GLU A 71 6.62 14.83 36.68
C GLU A 71 6.03 13.49 37.15
N LYS A 72 5.67 12.59 36.23
CA LYS A 72 5.23 11.23 36.57
C LYS A 72 6.32 10.42 37.27
N THR A 73 7.57 10.57 36.84
CA THR A 73 8.71 9.89 37.46
C THR A 73 8.94 10.41 38.88
N GLU A 74 8.86 11.72 39.08
CA GLU A 74 8.97 12.36 40.39
C GLU A 74 7.86 11.89 41.35
N ILE A 75 6.59 11.92 40.90
CA ILE A 75 5.44 11.43 41.68
C ILE A 75 5.63 9.95 42.04
N THR A 76 6.11 9.14 41.10
CA THR A 76 6.37 7.72 41.35
C THR A 76 7.50 7.56 42.37
N GLN A 77 8.58 8.32 42.29
CA GLN A 77 9.70 8.19 43.24
C GLN A 77 9.30 8.62 44.66
N GLN A 78 8.50 9.68 44.78
CA GLN A 78 8.02 10.23 46.05
C GLN A 78 6.78 9.51 46.62
N SER A 79 6.22 8.54 45.90
CA SER A 79 5.01 7.83 46.33
C SER A 79 5.24 7.05 47.64
N VAL A 80 4.31 7.19 48.58
CA VAL A 80 4.30 6.44 49.83
C VAL A 80 4.03 4.95 49.56
N LEU A 81 4.82 4.08 50.17
CA LEU A 81 4.60 2.63 50.19
C LEU A 81 3.69 2.27 51.36
N TYR A 82 2.70 1.40 51.13
CA TYR A 82 1.80 0.97 52.19
C TYR A 82 2.05 -0.48 52.57
N PHE A 83 2.12 -0.74 53.86
CA PHE A 83 2.26 -2.10 54.39
C PHE A 83 1.19 -2.37 55.44
N ASN A 84 0.70 -3.60 55.50
CA ASN A 84 -0.31 -4.03 56.45
C ASN A 84 0.36 -4.70 57.66
N LEU A 85 -0.02 -4.26 58.86
CA LEU A 85 0.44 -4.75 60.15
C LEU A 85 -0.52 -5.82 60.70
N SER A 86 0.04 -6.97 61.06
CA SER A 86 -0.67 -8.04 61.78
C SER A 86 -0.45 -7.90 63.29
N SER A 87 -1.41 -7.27 63.96
CA SER A 87 -1.35 -6.86 65.38
C SER A 87 -1.15 -7.99 66.40
N GLY A 88 -1.50 -9.23 66.02
CA GLY A 88 -1.39 -10.42 66.89
C GLY A 88 -0.03 -11.12 66.90
N VAL A 89 0.81 -10.91 65.87
CA VAL A 89 2.04 -11.71 65.66
C VAL A 89 3.06 -11.47 66.76
N LYS A 90 3.34 -10.21 67.13
CA LYS A 90 4.29 -9.89 68.21
C LYS A 90 3.91 -10.57 69.53
N GLN A 91 2.61 -10.60 69.88
CA GLN A 91 2.15 -11.24 71.11
C GLN A 91 2.30 -12.77 71.07
N GLN A 92 2.11 -13.38 69.89
CA GLN A 92 2.36 -14.80 69.68
C GLN A 92 3.85 -15.12 69.84
N VAL A 93 4.74 -14.32 69.24
CA VAL A 93 6.20 -14.48 69.38
C VAL A 93 6.67 -14.33 70.83
N VAL A 94 6.12 -13.38 71.60
CA VAL A 94 6.45 -13.24 73.03
C VAL A 94 6.04 -14.49 73.84
N ARG A 95 4.89 -15.10 73.52
CA ARG A 95 4.45 -16.36 74.16
C ARG A 95 5.33 -17.54 73.74
N ALA A 96 5.62 -17.65 72.45
CA ALA A 96 6.50 -18.68 71.89
C ALA A 96 7.92 -18.57 72.46
N TYR A 97 8.45 -17.35 72.62
CA TYR A 97 9.73 -17.09 73.27
C TYR A 97 9.77 -17.62 74.70
N SER A 98 8.72 -17.37 75.48
CA SER A 98 8.65 -17.83 76.88
C SER A 98 8.72 -19.36 76.99
N GLN A 99 8.12 -20.07 76.04
CA GLN A 99 8.12 -21.54 75.97
C GLN A 99 9.44 -22.07 75.38
N GLY A 100 9.88 -21.53 74.24
CA GLY A 100 11.09 -21.95 73.54
C GLY A 100 12.36 -21.70 74.34
N PHE A 101 12.45 -20.57 75.04
CA PHE A 101 13.62 -20.24 75.87
C PHE A 101 13.90 -21.30 76.95
N THR A 102 12.84 -21.84 77.57
CA THR A 102 12.96 -22.88 78.59
C THR A 102 13.52 -24.19 78.02
N ASN A 103 13.20 -24.50 76.76
CA ASN A 103 13.63 -25.72 76.08
C ASN A 103 15.02 -25.59 75.44
N THR A 104 15.41 -24.40 74.99
CA THR A 104 16.66 -24.17 74.25
C THR A 104 17.85 -23.84 75.16
N ILE A 105 17.62 -23.20 76.32
CA ILE A 105 18.71 -22.80 77.23
C ILE A 105 18.98 -23.93 78.25
N PRO A 106 20.19 -24.51 78.30
CA PRO A 106 20.52 -25.62 79.20
C PRO A 106 20.31 -25.30 80.69
N ASP A 107 19.89 -26.28 81.47
CA ASP A 107 19.75 -26.16 82.94
C ASP A 107 21.09 -25.99 83.68
N SER A 108 22.21 -26.17 82.99
CA SER A 108 23.56 -25.91 83.51
C SER A 108 23.90 -24.41 83.62
N VAL A 109 23.06 -23.51 83.07
CA VAL A 109 23.24 -22.06 83.16
C VAL A 109 22.79 -21.55 84.53
N SER A 110 23.55 -20.63 85.14
CA SER A 110 23.22 -20.08 86.46
C SER A 110 21.87 -19.34 86.44
N ARG A 111 21.15 -19.35 87.57
CA ARG A 111 19.83 -18.71 87.68
C ARG A 111 19.87 -17.20 87.36
N THR A 112 20.98 -16.54 87.71
CA THR A 112 21.22 -15.12 87.42
C THR A 112 21.42 -14.88 85.93
N GLU A 113 22.32 -15.62 85.27
CA GLU A 113 22.56 -15.50 83.83
C GLU A 113 21.33 -15.89 83.01
N ARG A 114 20.56 -16.90 83.44
CA ARG A 114 19.32 -17.31 82.77
C ARG A 114 18.27 -16.19 82.77
N ASN A 115 18.14 -15.45 83.88
CA ASN A 115 17.22 -14.31 83.95
C ASN A 115 17.66 -13.16 83.03
N GLU A 116 18.97 -12.86 82.99
CA GLU A 116 19.50 -11.81 82.11
C GLU A 116 19.35 -12.19 80.62
N LEU A 117 19.64 -13.44 80.24
CA LEU A 117 19.41 -13.92 78.88
C LEU A 117 17.92 -13.84 78.48
N PHE A 118 17.00 -14.17 79.41
CA PHE A 118 15.57 -14.05 79.15
C PHE A 118 15.18 -12.59 78.86
N LYS A 119 15.70 -11.66 79.65
CA LYS A 119 15.49 -10.23 79.46
C LYS A 119 16.08 -9.73 78.14
N ILE A 120 17.29 -10.17 77.78
CA ILE A 120 17.93 -9.82 76.52
C ILE A 120 17.08 -10.25 75.33
N GLY A 121 16.49 -11.44 75.36
CA GLY A 121 15.61 -11.87 74.27
C GLY A 121 14.28 -11.13 74.22
N GLN A 122 13.71 -10.73 75.36
CA GLN A 122 12.55 -9.83 75.37
C GLN A 122 12.87 -8.47 74.73
N GLU A 123 14.03 -7.89 75.04
CA GLU A 123 14.49 -6.63 74.44
C GLU A 123 14.78 -6.77 72.93
N LEU A 124 15.29 -7.92 72.50
CA LEU A 124 15.47 -8.25 71.08
C LEU A 124 14.13 -8.29 70.35
N ILE A 125 13.12 -8.97 70.90
CA ILE A 125 11.76 -9.00 70.32
C ILE A 125 11.18 -7.57 70.23
N GLU A 126 11.32 -6.77 71.29
CA GLU A 126 10.88 -5.36 71.25
C GLU A 126 11.59 -4.53 70.18
N ARG A 127 12.88 -4.78 69.93
CA ARG A 127 13.64 -4.11 68.87
C ARG A 127 13.20 -4.55 67.47
N LEU A 128 13.04 -5.86 67.24
CA LEU A 128 12.67 -6.42 65.93
C LEU A 128 11.29 -5.94 65.49
N TYR A 129 10.34 -5.85 66.42
CA TYR A 129 8.96 -5.46 66.12
C TYR A 129 8.65 -3.98 66.35
N ARG A 130 9.65 -3.13 66.65
CA ARG A 130 9.46 -1.70 66.94
C ARG A 130 8.73 -0.96 65.81
N ASN A 131 9.30 -1.04 64.61
CA ASN A 131 8.73 -0.52 63.36
C ASN A 131 8.16 -1.65 62.48
N GLY A 132 8.30 -2.90 62.96
CA GLY A 132 7.85 -4.13 62.32
C GLY A 132 8.90 -4.86 61.50
N LEU A 133 8.63 -6.15 61.30
CA LEU A 133 9.46 -7.12 60.62
C LEU A 133 8.81 -7.52 59.30
N LEU A 134 9.57 -7.36 58.22
CA LEU A 134 9.14 -7.63 56.85
C LEU A 134 9.01 -9.13 56.57
N ASP A 135 8.04 -9.49 55.74
CA ASP A 135 7.84 -10.84 55.20
C ASP A 135 8.91 -11.26 54.17
N GLN A 136 9.49 -10.29 53.48
CA GLN A 136 10.60 -10.48 52.53
C GLN A 136 11.42 -9.20 52.36
N ASP A 137 12.62 -9.34 51.81
CA ASP A 137 13.50 -8.22 51.53
C ASP A 137 13.13 -7.60 50.17
N TYR A 138 12.40 -6.49 50.20
CA TYR A 138 12.04 -5.75 48.99
C TYR A 138 13.18 -4.85 48.50
N ASP A 139 13.29 -4.69 47.18
CA ASP A 139 14.25 -3.80 46.53
C ASP A 139 13.68 -2.38 46.40
N PHE A 140 13.45 -1.73 47.53
CA PHE A 140 13.00 -0.33 47.60
C PHE A 140 14.14 0.58 48.06
N LEU A 141 14.12 1.83 47.59
CA LEU A 141 15.05 2.85 48.02
C LEU A 141 14.95 3.06 49.55
N PRO A 142 16.07 3.15 50.29
CA PRO A 142 16.07 3.23 51.76
C PRO A 142 15.25 4.39 52.33
N ASP A 143 15.24 5.53 51.66
CA ASP A 143 14.62 6.78 52.13
C ASP A 143 13.16 6.92 51.68
N ARG A 144 12.57 5.91 51.03
CA ARG A 144 11.16 5.96 50.66
C ARG A 144 10.27 5.98 51.91
N HIS A 145 9.26 6.83 51.87
CA HIS A 145 8.22 6.90 52.90
C HIS A 145 7.37 5.63 52.88
N VAL A 146 7.16 5.08 54.07
CA VAL A 146 6.33 3.91 54.33
C VAL A 146 5.26 4.28 55.33
N ALA A 147 4.00 4.02 54.99
CA ALA A 147 2.87 4.08 55.91
C ALA A 147 2.49 2.65 56.34
N VAL A 148 2.53 2.38 57.65
CA VAL A 148 2.13 1.10 58.22
C VAL A 148 0.68 1.18 58.65
N LEU A 149 -0.15 0.31 58.06
CA LEU A 149 -1.60 0.27 58.24
C LEU A 149 -2.02 -0.85 59.18
N GLU A 150 -2.92 -0.56 60.10
CA GLU A 150 -3.59 -1.54 60.96
C GLU A 150 -5.10 -1.36 60.78
N ASP A 151 -5.81 -2.40 60.32
CA ASP A 151 -7.25 -2.32 59.99
C ASP A 151 -7.61 -1.12 59.07
N ARG A 152 -6.74 -0.84 58.08
CA ARG A 152 -6.84 0.27 57.12
C ARG A 152 -6.64 1.68 57.69
N ASN A 153 -6.25 1.81 58.95
CA ASN A 153 -5.85 3.09 59.55
C ASN A 153 -4.33 3.18 59.63
N GLU A 154 -3.78 4.35 59.32
CA GLU A 154 -2.35 4.61 59.49
C GLU A 154 -1.99 4.61 60.97
N LYS A 155 -1.09 3.70 61.35
CA LYS A 155 -0.59 3.58 62.72
C LYS A 155 0.62 4.46 62.96
N HIS A 156 1.55 4.45 62.01
CA HIS A 156 2.76 5.27 62.00
C HIS A 156 3.36 5.30 60.59
N ALA A 157 4.18 6.32 60.35
CA ALA A 157 4.97 6.48 59.15
C ALA A 157 6.46 6.41 59.49
N VAL A 158 7.20 5.67 58.67
CA VAL A 158 8.65 5.46 58.77
C VAL A 158 9.29 5.51 57.39
N THR A 159 10.61 5.49 57.33
CA THR A 159 11.34 5.22 56.08
C THR A 159 11.55 3.73 55.90
N TYR A 160 11.73 3.27 54.67
CA TYR A 160 11.94 1.85 54.39
C TYR A 160 13.16 1.26 55.15
N ARG A 161 14.21 2.06 55.36
CA ARG A 161 15.39 1.68 56.15
C ARG A 161 15.10 1.41 57.63
N GLU A 162 14.05 2.02 58.19
CA GLU A 162 13.70 1.88 59.60
C GLU A 162 12.89 0.61 59.88
N LEU A 163 12.41 -0.09 58.86
CA LEU A 163 11.80 -1.41 58.97
C LEU A 163 12.88 -2.47 59.18
N THR A 164 12.54 -3.53 59.92
CA THR A 164 13.47 -4.64 60.15
C THR A 164 13.34 -5.66 59.03
N LYS A 165 14.46 -6.00 58.39
CA LYS A 165 14.54 -7.09 57.42
C LYS A 165 14.81 -8.42 58.11
N GLN A 166 14.40 -9.52 57.50
CA GLN A 166 14.71 -10.84 58.06
C GLN A 166 16.21 -11.13 57.98
N SER A 167 16.89 -10.62 56.95
CA SER A 167 18.35 -10.70 56.83
C SER A 167 19.10 -9.99 57.96
N ASP A 168 18.46 -9.02 58.64
CA ASP A 168 19.06 -8.28 59.76
C ASP A 168 18.94 -9.03 61.10
N LEU A 169 18.20 -10.14 61.18
CA LEU A 169 17.99 -10.89 62.44
C LEU A 169 19.32 -11.31 63.08
N ARG A 170 20.17 -11.98 62.30
CA ARG A 170 21.48 -12.47 62.75
C ARG A 170 22.40 -11.34 63.25
N PRO A 171 22.65 -10.25 62.49
CA PRO A 171 23.50 -9.16 62.97
C PRO A 171 22.89 -8.39 64.16
N ILE A 172 21.56 -8.26 64.25
CA ILE A 172 20.90 -7.63 65.40
C ILE A 172 21.12 -8.44 66.69
N ILE A 173 20.99 -9.77 66.61
CA ILE A 173 21.21 -10.69 67.73
C ILE A 173 22.68 -10.66 68.16
N GLN A 174 23.62 -10.75 67.21
CA GLN A 174 25.06 -10.68 67.48
C GLN A 174 25.42 -9.41 68.25
N ALA A 175 25.06 -8.24 67.69
CA ALA A 175 25.39 -6.95 68.28
C ALA A 175 24.79 -6.76 69.69
N LYS A 176 23.59 -7.29 69.96
CA LYS A 176 22.98 -7.18 71.30
C LYS A 176 23.67 -8.09 72.30
N LEU A 177 24.01 -9.33 71.93
CA LEU A 177 24.71 -10.26 72.83
C LEU A 177 26.14 -9.84 73.12
N GLU A 178 26.87 -9.31 72.13
CA GLU A 178 28.22 -8.75 72.31
C GLU A 178 28.21 -7.59 73.31
N ASN A 179 27.29 -6.63 73.13
CA ASN A 179 27.19 -5.45 74.00
C ASN A 179 26.87 -5.79 75.45
N GLU A 180 26.14 -6.88 75.70
CA GLU A 180 25.75 -7.33 77.03
C GLU A 180 26.73 -8.39 77.61
N GLY A 181 27.76 -8.79 76.85
CA GLY A 181 28.78 -9.75 77.29
C GLY A 181 28.38 -11.24 77.23
N TYR A 182 27.37 -11.59 76.42
CA TYR A 182 26.78 -12.94 76.31
C TYR A 182 27.01 -13.62 74.95
N ASP A 183 28.04 -13.23 74.20
CA ASP A 183 28.36 -13.72 72.85
C ASP A 183 28.38 -15.26 72.72
N ARG A 184 28.82 -15.97 73.76
CA ARG A 184 28.85 -17.45 73.79
C ARG A 184 27.47 -18.12 73.57
N TYR A 185 26.37 -17.39 73.75
CA TYR A 185 25.00 -17.88 73.54
C TYR A 185 24.43 -17.55 72.15
N PHE A 186 25.22 -16.94 71.27
CA PHE A 186 24.77 -16.50 69.95
C PHE A 186 24.08 -17.60 69.14
N ASN A 187 24.70 -18.76 68.97
CA ASN A 187 24.13 -19.85 68.17
C ASN A 187 22.79 -20.36 68.76
N LEU A 188 22.64 -20.36 70.08
CA LEU A 188 21.39 -20.76 70.75
C LEU A 188 20.29 -19.71 70.53
N PHE A 189 20.62 -18.43 70.62
CA PHE A 189 19.68 -17.35 70.32
C PHE A 189 19.28 -17.32 68.86
N VAL A 190 20.23 -17.51 67.94
CA VAL A 190 19.94 -17.59 66.51
C VAL A 190 18.97 -18.74 66.24
N SER A 191 19.24 -19.95 66.76
CA SER A 191 18.32 -21.09 66.61
C SER A 191 16.93 -20.77 67.17
N LEU A 192 16.86 -20.25 68.41
CA LEU A 192 15.58 -19.91 69.05
C LEU A 192 14.80 -18.85 68.26
N PHE A 193 15.46 -17.79 67.80
CA PHE A 193 14.80 -16.70 67.08
C PHE A 193 14.37 -17.13 65.68
N PHE A 194 15.13 -17.97 64.97
CA PHE A 194 14.68 -18.52 63.68
C PHE A 194 13.42 -19.40 63.82
N ASP A 195 13.24 -20.07 64.95
CA ASP A 195 12.06 -20.94 65.19
C ASP A 195 10.80 -20.15 65.57
N ILE A 196 10.93 -18.98 66.19
CA ILE A 196 9.80 -18.23 66.78
C ILE A 196 9.47 -16.91 66.08
N VAL A 197 10.40 -16.32 65.33
CA VAL A 197 10.20 -15.00 64.73
C VAL A 197 9.37 -15.14 63.46
N GLU A 198 8.21 -14.48 63.46
CA GLU A 198 7.33 -14.40 62.30
C GLU A 198 7.19 -12.95 61.83
N PRO A 199 7.14 -12.69 60.51
CA PRO A 199 6.94 -11.35 59.99
C PRO A 199 5.55 -10.83 60.38
N ASN A 200 5.46 -9.55 60.72
CA ASN A 200 4.20 -8.91 61.10
C ASN A 200 3.80 -7.77 60.17
N ILE A 201 4.63 -7.43 59.18
CA ILE A 201 4.34 -6.41 58.19
C ILE A 201 4.49 -7.00 56.78
N THR A 202 3.49 -6.76 55.92
CA THR A 202 3.46 -7.25 54.53
C THR A 202 3.13 -6.09 53.58
N TYR A 203 3.83 -6.00 52.45
CA TYR A 203 3.59 -4.94 51.47
C TYR A 203 2.21 -5.04 50.81
N ASP A 204 1.40 -3.99 50.92
CA ASP A 204 0.12 -3.88 50.22
C ASP A 204 0.34 -3.27 48.82
N LYS A 205 0.74 -4.14 47.90
CA LYS A 205 0.97 -3.76 46.50
C LYS A 205 -0.29 -3.16 45.88
N SER A 206 -1.46 -3.74 46.12
CA SER A 206 -2.71 -3.30 45.49
C SER A 206 -3.12 -1.91 45.96
N PHE A 207 -3.02 -1.63 47.26
CA PHE A 207 -3.34 -0.32 47.79
C PHE A 207 -2.33 0.74 47.35
N THR A 208 -1.03 0.40 47.39
CA THR A 208 0.03 1.31 46.92
C THR A 208 -0.14 1.68 45.44
N GLU A 209 -0.42 0.71 44.56
CA GLU A 209 -0.65 0.97 43.14
C GLU A 209 -1.89 1.84 42.90
N LYS A 210 -2.99 1.62 43.64
CA LYS A 210 -4.20 2.45 43.53
C LYS A 210 -3.97 3.89 43.96
N VAL A 211 -3.24 4.11 45.06
CA VAL A 211 -2.90 5.46 45.53
C VAL A 211 -1.98 6.16 44.53
N LEU A 212 -0.98 5.45 44.00
CA LEU A 212 -0.10 5.96 42.95
C LEU A 212 -0.88 6.34 41.68
N GLU A 213 -1.79 5.48 41.22
CA GLU A 213 -2.64 5.77 40.05
C GLU A 213 -3.51 7.01 40.27
N ASN A 214 -4.05 7.18 41.47
CA ASN A 214 -4.81 8.38 41.84
C ASN A 214 -3.95 9.65 41.80
N GLU A 215 -2.72 9.63 42.33
CA GLU A 215 -1.81 10.79 42.25
C GLU A 215 -1.38 11.08 40.81
N LEU A 216 -1.06 10.06 40.03
CA LEU A 216 -0.73 10.21 38.60
C LEU A 216 -1.90 10.77 37.78
N SER A 217 -3.15 10.50 38.17
CA SER A 217 -4.34 11.04 37.51
C SER A 217 -4.53 12.55 37.70
N LYS A 218 -3.88 13.15 38.70
CA LYS A 218 -3.95 14.60 39.00
C LYS A 218 -2.94 15.42 38.21
N VAL A 219 -2.04 14.80 37.45
CA VAL A 219 -1.03 15.50 36.64
C VAL A 219 -1.71 16.38 35.59
N SER A 220 -1.49 17.70 35.68
CA SER A 220 -2.01 18.64 34.69
C SER A 220 -1.22 18.56 33.38
N TYR A 221 -1.92 18.55 32.25
CA TYR A 221 -1.33 18.59 30.91
C TYR A 221 -0.97 20.00 30.43
N THR A 222 -1.24 21.03 31.23
CA THR A 222 -0.95 22.43 30.91
C THR A 222 -0.19 23.10 32.06
N ARG A 223 0.67 24.10 31.73
CA ARG A 223 1.49 24.83 32.74
C ARG A 223 1.24 26.33 32.81
N GLY A 224 0.25 26.84 32.09
CA GLY A 224 -0.10 28.27 32.08
C GLY A 224 -0.95 28.63 30.85
N SER A 225 -1.20 29.92 30.66
CA SER A 225 -1.92 30.45 29.50
C SER A 225 -1.21 31.66 28.89
N VAL A 226 -1.37 31.84 27.59
CA VAL A 226 -0.98 33.04 26.85
C VAL A 226 -2.26 33.85 26.61
N GLU A 227 -2.25 35.13 26.96
CA GLU A 227 -3.38 36.03 26.71
C GLU A 227 -3.39 36.52 25.25
N LYS A 228 -4.57 36.94 24.78
CA LYS A 228 -4.74 37.57 23.46
C LYS A 228 -3.80 38.78 23.34
N GLU A 229 -3.27 39.01 22.14
CA GLU A 229 -2.36 40.11 21.78
C GLU A 229 -0.97 40.04 22.45
N THR A 230 -0.65 38.95 23.15
CA THR A 230 0.71 38.69 23.64
C THR A 230 1.64 38.35 22.47
N LEU A 231 2.83 38.96 22.41
CA LEU A 231 3.86 38.60 21.44
C LEU A 231 4.38 37.17 21.71
N ILE A 232 4.23 36.28 20.73
CA ILE A 232 4.69 34.88 20.83
C ILE A 232 6.12 34.76 20.32
N ILE A 233 6.39 35.33 19.14
CA ILE A 233 7.70 35.28 18.50
C ILE A 233 7.89 36.44 17.52
N SER A 234 9.10 36.99 17.49
CA SER A 234 9.48 38.07 16.57
C SER A 234 10.08 37.53 15.27
N LYS A 235 10.00 38.29 14.18
CA LYS A 235 10.69 37.97 12.92
C LYS A 235 12.19 37.82 13.14
N GLY A 236 12.75 36.72 12.63
CA GLY A 236 14.17 36.38 12.76
C GLY A 236 14.55 35.74 14.11
N GLU A 237 13.61 35.64 15.05
CA GLU A 237 13.87 35.01 16.34
C GLU A 237 13.86 33.47 16.22
N VAL A 238 14.75 32.78 16.94
CA VAL A 238 14.87 31.33 16.85
C VAL A 238 13.70 30.65 17.55
N VAL A 239 13.06 29.71 16.84
CA VAL A 239 11.94 28.89 17.32
C VAL A 239 12.49 27.76 18.21
N GLU A 240 12.69 28.01 19.50
CA GLU A 240 13.20 27.00 20.44
C GLU A 240 12.58 27.12 21.84
N GLY A 241 12.64 26.03 22.60
CA GLY A 241 12.23 25.97 24.00
C GLY A 241 10.78 26.37 24.20
N ASP A 242 10.55 27.35 25.08
CA ASP A 242 9.23 27.86 25.44
C ASP A 242 8.45 28.42 24.23
N LYS A 243 9.14 29.07 23.28
CA LYS A 243 8.50 29.63 22.08
C LYS A 243 7.96 28.54 21.17
N TYR A 244 8.73 27.48 20.97
CA TYR A 244 8.28 26.31 20.20
C TYR A 244 7.04 25.68 20.84
N GLN A 245 7.02 25.53 22.17
CA GLN A 245 5.86 24.97 22.88
C GLN A 245 4.63 25.89 22.82
N LYS A 246 4.81 27.21 22.93
CA LYS A 246 3.74 28.19 22.74
C LYS A 246 3.18 28.14 21.31
N LEU A 247 4.05 28.08 20.30
CA LEU A 247 3.63 27.96 18.89
C LEU A 247 2.89 26.65 18.62
N LYS A 248 3.37 25.52 19.16
CA LYS A 248 2.68 24.22 19.07
C LYS A 248 1.35 24.19 19.79
N SER A 249 1.27 24.83 20.96
CA SER A 249 0.02 24.96 21.71
C SER A 249 -0.98 25.85 20.96
N LEU A 250 -0.52 26.96 20.37
CA LEU A 250 -1.33 27.83 19.52
C LEU A 250 -1.83 27.11 18.27
N GLU A 251 -0.95 26.40 17.56
CA GLU A 251 -1.30 25.60 16.38
C GLU A 251 -2.42 24.60 16.73
N ALA A 252 -2.24 23.84 17.80
CA ALA A 252 -3.23 22.85 18.23
C ALA A 252 -4.57 23.48 18.65
N GLU A 253 -4.55 24.63 19.35
CA GLU A 253 -5.76 25.34 19.74
C GLU A 253 -6.47 25.94 18.51
N TYR A 254 -5.72 26.55 17.60
CA TYR A 254 -6.24 27.14 16.36
C TYR A 254 -6.93 26.11 15.47
N GLU A 255 -6.34 24.91 15.36
CA GLU A 255 -6.93 23.80 14.60
C GLU A 255 -8.17 23.20 15.28
N SER A 256 -8.30 23.36 16.61
CA SER A 256 -9.45 22.87 17.39
C SER A 256 -10.63 23.83 17.44
N GLN A 257 -10.42 25.12 17.16
CA GLN A 257 -11.50 26.11 17.21
C GLN A 257 -12.57 25.83 16.16
N VAL A 258 -13.83 25.77 16.63
CA VAL A 258 -15.00 25.63 15.76
C VAL A 258 -15.24 26.97 15.07
N TRP A 259 -14.80 27.05 13.82
CA TRP A 259 -14.98 28.22 12.96
C TRP A 259 -16.47 28.54 12.79
N SER A 260 -16.81 29.83 12.66
CA SER A 260 -18.19 30.25 12.34
C SER A 260 -18.68 29.58 11.05
N ALA A 261 -20.00 29.36 10.92
CA ALA A 261 -20.59 28.74 9.73
C ALA A 261 -20.21 29.44 8.41
N SER A 262 -19.96 30.76 8.46
CA SER A 262 -19.49 31.55 7.31
C SER A 262 -18.05 31.18 6.90
N ASN A 263 -17.14 31.00 7.86
CA ASN A 263 -15.75 30.61 7.58
C ASN A 263 -15.66 29.17 7.05
N TYR A 264 -16.51 28.28 7.56
CA TYR A 264 -16.66 26.92 7.06
C TYR A 264 -17.03 26.90 5.56
N ASN A 265 -18.03 27.68 5.14
CA ASN A 265 -18.45 27.73 3.74
C ASN A 265 -17.34 28.21 2.80
N TRP A 266 -16.54 29.20 3.22
CA TRP A 266 -15.38 29.67 2.45
C TRP A 266 -14.28 28.62 2.31
N ILE A 267 -13.98 27.88 3.39
CA ILE A 267 -13.01 26.78 3.36
C ILE A 267 -13.47 25.69 2.40
N VAL A 268 -14.73 25.27 2.49
CA VAL A 268 -15.31 24.26 1.60
C VAL A 268 -15.29 24.74 0.14
N PHE A 269 -15.63 26.01 -0.12
CA PHE A 269 -15.55 26.58 -1.46
C PHE A 269 -14.12 26.57 -2.01
N ALA A 270 -13.12 26.97 -1.20
CA ALA A 270 -11.72 26.99 -1.60
C ALA A 270 -11.19 25.57 -1.90
N TYR A 271 -11.52 24.58 -1.06
CA TYR A 271 -11.19 23.18 -1.34
C TYR A 271 -11.89 22.67 -2.58
N THR A 272 -13.16 23.01 -2.79
CA THR A 272 -13.90 22.65 -4.01
C THR A 272 -13.20 23.20 -5.25
N LEU A 273 -12.78 24.48 -5.21
CA LEU A 273 -12.06 25.11 -6.31
C LEU A 273 -10.73 24.40 -6.61
N LEU A 274 -9.94 24.09 -5.57
CA LEU A 274 -8.63 23.44 -5.72
C LEU A 274 -8.78 22.02 -6.30
N VAL A 275 -9.68 21.22 -5.74
CA VAL A 275 -9.96 19.86 -6.21
C VAL A 275 -10.50 19.88 -7.63
N ALA A 276 -11.44 20.77 -7.93
CA ALA A 276 -11.99 20.93 -9.27
C ALA A 276 -10.90 21.29 -10.29
N LEU A 277 -9.98 22.21 -9.94
CA LEU A 277 -8.89 22.61 -10.82
C LEU A 277 -7.92 21.44 -11.09
N ALA A 278 -7.56 20.67 -10.07
CA ALA A 278 -6.69 19.50 -10.21
C ALA A 278 -7.32 18.41 -11.10
N LEU A 279 -8.58 18.07 -10.86
CA LEU A 279 -9.31 17.08 -11.68
C LEU A 279 -9.59 17.60 -13.10
N LEU A 280 -9.80 18.91 -13.27
CA LEU A 280 -9.98 19.52 -14.58
C LEU A 280 -8.68 19.44 -15.38
N MET A 281 -7.54 19.72 -14.76
CA MET A 281 -6.23 19.57 -15.38
C MET A 281 -6.02 18.13 -15.87
N LEU A 282 -6.44 17.12 -15.09
CA LEU A 282 -6.42 15.73 -15.52
C LEU A 282 -7.33 15.44 -16.71
N LEU A 283 -8.56 15.97 -16.72
CA LEU A 283 -9.46 15.80 -17.87
C LEU A 283 -8.91 16.47 -19.14
N LEU A 284 -8.34 17.67 -19.03
CA LEU A 284 -7.70 18.37 -20.14
C LEU A 284 -6.47 17.61 -20.66
N PHE A 285 -5.67 17.04 -19.76
CA PHE A 285 -4.55 16.17 -20.13
C PHE A 285 -5.04 14.95 -20.91
N LEU A 286 -6.08 14.26 -20.43
CA LEU A 286 -6.68 13.12 -21.10
C LEU A 286 -7.23 13.50 -22.48
N GLN A 287 -7.95 14.61 -22.57
CA GLN A 287 -8.53 15.10 -23.83
C GLN A 287 -7.45 15.43 -24.87
N LYS A 288 -6.37 16.09 -24.45
CA LYS A 288 -5.30 16.57 -25.35
C LYS A 288 -4.32 15.47 -25.75
N TYR A 289 -3.85 14.68 -24.79
CA TYR A 289 -2.74 13.74 -25.00
C TYR A 289 -3.16 12.27 -25.03
N ARG A 290 -4.33 11.92 -24.50
CA ARG A 290 -4.81 10.53 -24.36
C ARG A 290 -6.27 10.38 -24.81
N ARG A 291 -6.60 10.90 -26.00
CA ARG A 291 -7.98 10.94 -26.53
C ARG A 291 -8.69 9.59 -26.53
N ALA A 292 -7.98 8.49 -26.79
CA ALA A 292 -8.54 7.13 -26.73
C ALA A 292 -8.96 6.71 -25.30
N VAL A 293 -8.24 7.18 -24.27
CA VAL A 293 -8.62 6.98 -22.86
C VAL A 293 -9.79 7.89 -22.52
N PHE A 294 -9.73 9.17 -22.91
CA PHE A 294 -10.79 10.14 -22.67
C PHE A 294 -12.13 9.71 -23.28
N ASN A 295 -12.15 9.17 -24.50
CA ASN A 295 -13.39 8.78 -25.16
C ASN A 295 -14.08 7.56 -24.51
N ASN A 296 -13.37 6.78 -23.69
CA ASN A 296 -13.91 5.59 -23.02
C ASN A 296 -14.27 5.92 -21.57
N ASN A 297 -15.58 5.90 -21.27
CA ASN A 297 -16.09 6.25 -19.93
C ASN A 297 -15.57 5.32 -18.83
N THR A 298 -15.41 4.03 -19.09
CA THR A 298 -14.88 3.06 -18.13
C THR A 298 -13.44 3.38 -17.75
N LYS A 299 -12.61 3.75 -18.74
CA LYS A 299 -11.20 4.14 -18.50
C LYS A 299 -11.09 5.44 -17.69
N VAL A 300 -11.92 6.43 -17.98
CA VAL A 300 -11.94 7.69 -17.19
C VAL A 300 -12.43 7.42 -15.77
N THR A 301 -13.49 6.60 -15.62
CA THR A 301 -14.02 6.20 -14.31
C THR A 301 -12.98 5.46 -13.48
N PHE A 302 -12.24 4.54 -14.10
CA PHE A 302 -11.15 3.82 -13.47
C PHE A 302 -10.07 4.75 -12.88
N ILE A 303 -9.68 5.79 -13.62
CA ILE A 303 -8.68 6.77 -13.16
C ILE A 303 -9.24 7.56 -11.96
N PHE A 304 -10.44 8.11 -12.08
CA PHE A 304 -11.08 8.90 -11.03
C PHE A 304 -11.34 8.08 -9.75
N PHE A 305 -11.76 6.84 -9.91
CA PHE A 305 -11.94 5.89 -8.82
C PHE A 305 -10.64 5.65 -8.05
N ASN A 306 -9.53 5.43 -8.74
CA ASN A 306 -8.25 5.20 -8.08
C ASN A 306 -7.72 6.45 -7.34
N ILE A 307 -7.94 7.66 -7.88
CA ILE A 307 -7.61 8.91 -7.16
C ILE A 307 -8.45 9.01 -5.88
N LEU A 308 -9.77 8.83 -6.00
CA LEU A 308 -10.68 8.88 -4.86
C LEU A 308 -10.32 7.84 -3.81
N LEU A 309 -9.96 6.62 -4.22
CA LEU A 309 -9.53 5.55 -3.32
C LEU A 309 -8.26 5.94 -2.55
N MET A 310 -7.26 6.52 -3.21
CA MET A 310 -6.02 6.96 -2.54
C MET A 310 -6.29 8.09 -1.55
N VAL A 311 -7.15 9.06 -1.91
CA VAL A 311 -7.62 10.10 -1.00
C VAL A 311 -8.33 9.50 0.21
N LEU A 312 -9.29 8.59 -0.02
CA LEU A 312 -10.06 7.92 1.03
C LEU A 312 -9.15 7.15 2.01
N VAL A 313 -8.27 6.28 1.50
CA VAL A 313 -7.36 5.49 2.35
C VAL A 313 -6.45 6.40 3.16
N THR A 314 -5.92 7.46 2.55
CA THR A 314 -5.07 8.42 3.26
C THR A 314 -5.84 9.14 4.36
N THR A 315 -7.04 9.65 4.07
CA THR A 315 -7.92 10.29 5.07
C THR A 315 -8.25 9.34 6.23
N LEU A 316 -8.58 8.08 5.94
CA LEU A 316 -8.88 7.09 6.98
C LEU A 316 -7.68 6.84 7.91
N VAL A 317 -6.48 6.72 7.35
CA VAL A 317 -5.25 6.53 8.15
C VAL A 317 -4.94 7.78 8.98
N VAL A 318 -5.04 8.98 8.41
CA VAL A 318 -4.81 10.24 9.14
C VAL A 318 -5.80 10.39 10.30
N ASN A 319 -7.08 10.11 10.06
CA ASN A 319 -8.13 10.19 11.08
C ASN A 319 -7.97 9.13 12.18
N PHE A 320 -7.46 7.95 11.84
CA PHE A 320 -7.14 6.92 12.84
C PHE A 320 -5.94 7.33 13.69
N ASN A 321 -4.81 7.62 13.05
CA ASN A 321 -3.61 8.17 13.68
C ASN A 321 -2.63 8.68 12.61
N ALA A 322 -2.39 9.99 12.60
CA ALA A 322 -1.49 10.66 11.65
C ALA A 322 -0.05 10.11 11.64
N LYS A 323 0.41 9.44 12.71
CA LYS A 323 1.74 8.81 12.75
C LYS A 323 1.91 7.70 11.71
N TYR A 324 0.83 7.03 11.32
CA TYR A 324 0.87 5.91 10.36
C TYR A 324 0.78 6.35 8.90
N ILE A 325 0.81 7.65 8.61
CA ILE A 325 0.63 8.19 7.25
C ILE A 325 1.56 7.57 6.20
N TYR A 326 2.77 7.21 6.60
CA TYR A 326 3.78 6.62 5.71
C TYR A 326 3.54 5.14 5.38
N VAL A 327 2.57 4.47 6.03
CA VAL A 327 2.19 3.09 5.70
C VAL A 327 1.39 3.01 4.39
N VAL A 328 0.77 4.12 3.96
CA VAL A 328 -0.13 4.13 2.81
C VAL A 328 0.68 4.01 1.51
N PRO A 329 0.47 2.95 0.70
CA PRO A 329 1.30 2.67 -0.47
C PRO A 329 0.84 3.47 -1.71
N ILE A 330 1.02 4.79 -1.69
CA ILE A 330 0.58 5.67 -2.81
C ILE A 330 1.22 5.28 -4.14
N CYS A 331 2.44 4.71 -4.13
CA CYS A 331 3.13 4.19 -5.32
C CYS A 331 2.38 3.05 -6.06
N ILE A 332 1.34 2.44 -5.46
CA ILE A 332 0.44 1.53 -6.17
C ILE A 332 -0.27 2.24 -7.32
N LEU A 333 -0.67 3.50 -7.14
CA LEU A 333 -1.42 4.26 -8.14
C LEU A 333 -0.70 4.34 -9.50
N PRO A 334 0.55 4.82 -9.60
CA PRO A 334 1.26 4.88 -10.88
C PRO A 334 1.53 3.49 -11.47
N LEU A 335 1.74 2.45 -10.64
CA LEU A 335 1.92 1.07 -11.10
C LEU A 335 0.65 0.50 -11.76
N VAL A 336 -0.49 0.66 -11.09
CA VAL A 336 -1.80 0.24 -11.62
C VAL A 336 -2.09 0.96 -12.94
N LEU A 337 -1.97 2.29 -12.96
CA LEU A 337 -2.28 3.06 -14.16
C LEU A 337 -1.34 2.73 -15.32
N LYS A 338 -0.08 2.40 -15.03
CA LYS A 338 0.86 1.90 -16.04
C LYS A 338 0.44 0.54 -16.59
N ALA A 339 -0.03 -0.38 -15.75
CA ALA A 339 -0.44 -1.73 -16.17
C ALA A 339 -1.64 -1.75 -17.14
N PHE A 340 -2.53 -0.76 -17.04
CA PHE A 340 -3.73 -0.64 -17.89
C PHE A 340 -3.60 0.38 -19.02
N PHE A 341 -2.67 1.33 -18.90
CA PHE A 341 -2.47 2.42 -19.85
C PHE A 341 -1.00 2.58 -20.23
N ASP A 342 -0.32 3.56 -19.63
CA ASP A 342 1.06 3.91 -19.95
C ASP A 342 1.70 4.70 -18.80
N ALA A 343 3.02 4.68 -18.76
CA ALA A 343 3.83 5.32 -17.73
C ALA A 343 3.58 6.83 -17.59
N ARG A 344 3.33 7.55 -18.70
CA ARG A 344 3.15 9.01 -18.68
C ARG A 344 1.85 9.39 -18.00
N LEU A 345 0.76 8.68 -18.34
CA LEU A 345 -0.53 8.88 -17.67
C LEU A 345 -0.47 8.49 -16.19
N GLY A 346 0.20 7.38 -15.87
CA GLY A 346 0.40 6.93 -14.48
C GLY A 346 1.11 7.99 -13.63
N LEU A 347 2.24 8.52 -14.11
CA LEU A 347 2.99 9.56 -13.39
C LEU A 347 2.19 10.87 -13.25
N PHE A 348 1.54 11.32 -14.33
CA PHE A 348 0.76 12.56 -14.29
C PHE A 348 -0.39 12.47 -13.26
N THR A 349 -1.12 11.36 -13.26
CA THR A 349 -2.20 11.13 -12.30
C THR A 349 -1.68 11.00 -10.87
N HIS A 350 -0.53 10.36 -10.68
CA HIS A 350 0.14 10.25 -9.38
C HIS A 350 0.48 11.63 -8.81
N VAL A 351 1.11 12.50 -9.61
CA VAL A 351 1.46 13.86 -9.17
C VAL A 351 0.20 14.65 -8.78
N ILE A 352 -0.85 14.61 -9.61
CA ILE A 352 -2.13 15.27 -9.29
C ILE A 352 -2.72 14.74 -7.97
N THR A 353 -2.65 13.42 -7.75
CA THR A 353 -3.14 12.81 -6.50
C THR A 353 -2.31 13.28 -5.31
N VAL A 354 -0.98 13.29 -5.40
CA VAL A 354 -0.11 13.77 -4.32
C VAL A 354 -0.35 15.25 -3.98
N LEU A 355 -0.61 16.09 -4.99
CA LEU A 355 -1.01 17.49 -4.77
C LEU A 355 -2.31 17.60 -3.95
N LEU A 356 -3.29 16.74 -4.21
CA LEU A 356 -4.53 16.67 -3.43
C LEU A 356 -4.27 16.21 -2.00
N LEU A 357 -3.45 15.17 -1.81
CA LEU A 357 -3.09 14.62 -0.49
C LEU A 357 -2.35 15.63 0.39
N GLY A 358 -1.61 16.57 -0.19
CA GLY A 358 -0.97 17.67 0.54
C GLY A 358 -1.96 18.52 1.36
N SER A 359 -3.24 18.56 0.97
CA SER A 359 -4.29 19.23 1.75
C SER A 359 -4.68 18.48 3.02
N ILE A 360 -4.44 17.17 3.08
CA ILE A 360 -4.87 16.26 4.15
C ILE A 360 -3.78 16.10 5.22
N VAL A 361 -2.50 16.05 4.80
CA VAL A 361 -1.36 15.78 5.70
C VAL A 361 -0.82 17.05 6.37
N SER A 362 -0.36 16.95 7.61
CA SER A 362 0.18 18.09 8.40
C SER A 362 1.55 18.56 7.90
N ASN A 363 2.51 17.66 7.67
CA ASN A 363 3.81 17.98 7.05
C ASN A 363 3.76 17.76 5.53
N SER A 364 2.99 18.60 4.84
CA SER A 364 2.65 18.38 3.43
C SER A 364 3.87 18.44 2.50
N TYR A 365 4.86 19.29 2.77
CA TYR A 365 6.03 19.44 1.90
C TYR A 365 6.91 18.19 1.89
N GLU A 366 7.34 17.73 3.06
CA GLU A 366 8.14 16.50 3.21
C GLU A 366 7.39 15.30 2.59
N TYR A 367 6.11 15.15 2.94
CA TYR A 367 5.28 14.06 2.43
C TYR A 367 5.16 14.10 0.91
N MET A 368 4.83 15.25 0.33
CA MET A 368 4.69 15.39 -1.13
C MET A 368 6.01 15.11 -1.84
N PHE A 369 7.14 15.60 -1.32
CA PHE A 369 8.46 15.33 -1.90
C PHE A 369 8.76 13.83 -1.92
N LEU A 370 8.59 13.15 -0.77
CA LEU A 370 8.76 11.71 -0.63
C LEU A 370 7.90 10.93 -1.64
N GLN A 371 6.62 11.27 -1.75
CA GLN A 371 5.69 10.57 -2.64
C GLN A 371 5.97 10.82 -4.12
N ILE A 372 6.36 12.05 -4.50
CA ILE A 372 6.70 12.37 -5.89
C ILE A 372 7.98 11.63 -6.30
N ILE A 373 9.05 11.68 -5.50
CA ILE A 373 10.32 11.04 -5.87
C ILE A 373 10.17 9.51 -5.93
N ALA A 374 9.45 8.91 -4.98
CA ALA A 374 9.15 7.48 -5.00
C ALA A 374 8.31 7.10 -6.22
N GLY A 375 7.29 7.89 -6.58
CA GLY A 375 6.48 7.68 -7.78
C GLY A 375 7.28 7.76 -9.08
N ILE A 376 8.22 8.71 -9.19
CA ILE A 376 9.12 8.84 -10.34
C ILE A 376 10.00 7.58 -10.46
N VAL A 377 10.67 7.19 -9.38
CA VAL A 377 11.54 5.98 -9.36
C VAL A 377 10.74 4.74 -9.75
N THR A 378 9.54 4.58 -9.17
CA THR A 378 8.62 3.47 -9.48
C THR A 378 8.34 3.37 -10.99
N ILE A 379 8.09 4.49 -11.65
CA ILE A 379 7.79 4.51 -13.09
C ILE A 379 9.03 4.25 -13.95
N LEU A 380 10.19 4.78 -13.55
CA LEU A 380 11.45 4.67 -14.30
C LEU A 380 12.06 3.27 -14.23
N THR A 381 11.95 2.56 -13.11
CA THR A 381 12.64 1.28 -12.93
C THR A 381 11.86 0.09 -13.47
N VAL A 382 10.53 0.13 -13.38
CA VAL A 382 9.70 -0.95 -13.87
C VAL A 382 9.68 -0.93 -15.39
N SER A 383 10.39 -1.79 -16.09
CA SER A 383 10.13 -1.97 -17.54
C SER A 383 8.99 -2.97 -17.76
N GLU A 384 8.86 -3.94 -16.84
CA GLU A 384 8.01 -5.13 -17.01
C GLU A 384 7.42 -5.54 -15.65
N LEU A 385 6.18 -5.11 -15.36
CA LEU A 385 5.47 -5.39 -14.10
C LEU A 385 5.19 -6.87 -13.85
N TYR A 386 5.19 -7.67 -14.92
CA TYR A 386 4.85 -9.08 -14.88
C TYR A 386 5.97 -9.95 -14.29
N LYS A 387 7.24 -9.51 -14.36
CA LYS A 387 8.35 -10.25 -13.75
C LYS A 387 8.34 -9.99 -12.24
N ARG A 388 8.08 -11.04 -11.46
CA ARG A 388 8.07 -10.96 -9.99
C ARG A 388 9.34 -10.32 -9.42
N ALA A 389 10.51 -10.66 -9.98
CA ALA A 389 11.79 -10.06 -9.59
C ALA A 389 11.79 -8.53 -9.73
N ASN A 390 11.26 -7.98 -10.83
CA ASN A 390 11.21 -6.53 -11.07
C ASN A 390 10.30 -5.83 -10.06
N LEU A 391 9.22 -6.48 -9.63
CA LEU A 391 8.34 -5.94 -8.59
C LEU A 391 9.07 -5.86 -7.23
N PHE A 392 9.77 -6.92 -6.82
CA PHE A 392 10.55 -6.92 -5.58
C PHE A 392 11.69 -5.88 -5.62
N ILE A 393 12.38 -5.74 -6.75
CA ILE A 393 13.40 -4.70 -6.96
C ILE A 393 12.77 -3.31 -6.77
N SER A 394 11.60 -3.08 -7.36
CA SER A 394 10.88 -1.80 -7.25
C SER A 394 10.47 -1.50 -5.81
N VAL A 395 9.98 -2.50 -5.08
CA VAL A 395 9.65 -2.39 -3.65
C VAL A 395 10.87 -2.01 -2.82
N GLY A 396 12.01 -2.67 -3.06
CA GLY A 396 13.27 -2.35 -2.39
C GLY A 396 13.73 -0.91 -2.67
N GLN A 397 13.62 -0.46 -3.92
CA GLN A 397 14.00 0.91 -4.32
C GLN A 397 13.08 1.97 -3.76
N ILE A 398 11.76 1.75 -3.78
CA ILE A 398 10.77 2.66 -3.15
C ILE A 398 11.10 2.81 -1.66
N THR A 399 11.30 1.68 -0.98
CA THR A 399 11.65 1.66 0.45
C THR A 399 12.95 2.41 0.72
N LEU A 400 13.99 2.14 -0.08
CA LEU A 400 15.29 2.82 0.04
C LEU A 400 15.16 4.34 -0.16
N ILE A 401 14.40 4.78 -1.17
CA ILE A 401 14.19 6.21 -1.44
C ILE A 401 13.49 6.88 -0.27
N TYR A 402 12.46 6.24 0.30
CA TYR A 402 11.78 6.80 1.46
C TYR A 402 12.72 6.91 2.67
N ILE A 403 13.50 5.86 2.95
CA ILE A 403 14.49 5.85 4.03
C ILE A 403 15.49 6.99 3.86
N VAL A 404 16.10 7.13 2.68
CA VAL A 404 17.14 8.12 2.41
C VAL A 404 16.56 9.54 2.45
N ALA A 405 15.43 9.78 1.79
CA ALA A 405 14.83 11.11 1.74
C ALA A 405 14.29 11.53 3.11
N TYR A 406 13.65 10.63 3.86
CA TYR A 406 13.17 10.91 5.21
C TYR A 406 14.33 11.20 6.16
N PHE A 407 15.40 10.40 6.11
CA PHE A 407 16.61 10.66 6.90
C PHE A 407 17.20 12.04 6.58
N ALA A 408 17.31 12.40 5.30
CA ALA A 408 17.80 13.72 4.89
C ALA A 408 16.92 14.85 5.44
N PHE A 409 15.59 14.74 5.31
CA PHE A 409 14.67 15.70 5.91
C PHE A 409 14.84 15.76 7.43
N PHE A 410 14.87 14.64 8.12
CA PHE A 410 15.02 14.60 9.57
C PHE A 410 16.28 15.36 10.03
N VAL A 411 17.43 15.10 9.41
CA VAL A 411 18.69 15.78 9.75
C VAL A 411 18.65 17.28 9.41
N ILE A 412 18.00 17.68 8.31
CA ILE A 412 17.82 19.10 7.95
C ILE A 412 16.97 19.86 8.98
N HIS A 413 15.94 19.20 9.51
CA HIS A 413 15.00 19.77 10.48
C HIS A 413 15.59 19.78 11.90
N GLU A 414 16.11 18.65 12.38
CA GLU A 414 16.53 18.47 13.78
C GLU A 414 18.01 18.78 14.03
N GLY A 415 18.83 18.91 12.98
CA GLY A 415 20.27 19.17 13.09
C GLY A 415 21.07 18.09 13.83
N SER A 416 20.45 16.95 14.12
CA SER A 416 21.00 15.85 14.91
C SER A 416 20.37 14.51 14.50
N ILE A 417 20.90 13.40 15.01
CA ILE A 417 20.36 12.05 14.79
C ILE A 417 19.85 11.39 16.07
N GLU A 418 19.99 12.04 17.23
CA GLU A 418 19.70 11.43 18.54
C GLU A 418 18.21 11.10 18.71
N ASN A 419 17.33 11.94 18.17
CA ASN A 419 15.87 11.81 18.29
C ASN A 419 15.22 11.12 17.08
N LEU A 420 15.99 10.37 16.30
CA LEU A 420 15.49 9.74 15.09
C LEU A 420 14.37 8.75 15.40
N LYS A 421 13.22 8.93 14.75
CA LYS A 421 12.05 8.05 14.93
C LYS A 421 12.23 6.77 14.13
N TRP A 422 12.91 5.79 14.72
CA TRP A 422 13.16 4.47 14.14
C TRP A 422 11.87 3.76 13.70
N GLU A 423 10.76 4.00 14.40
CA GLU A 423 9.42 3.49 14.03
C GLU A 423 9.00 3.88 12.60
N THR A 424 9.36 5.08 12.13
CA THR A 424 9.03 5.55 10.77
C THR A 424 9.69 4.71 9.68
N PHE A 425 10.92 4.23 9.94
CA PHE A 425 11.64 3.36 9.00
C PHE A 425 10.93 2.01 8.84
N GLY A 426 10.38 1.47 9.94
CA GLY A 426 9.52 0.30 9.92
C GLY A 426 8.26 0.50 9.07
N LEU A 427 7.65 1.70 9.12
CA LEU A 427 6.50 2.03 8.28
C LEU A 427 6.84 2.05 6.80
N PHE A 428 8.04 2.51 6.41
CA PHE A 428 8.46 2.46 5.00
C PHE A 428 8.62 1.03 4.50
N VAL A 429 9.14 0.13 5.33
CA VAL A 429 9.22 -1.30 4.98
C VAL A 429 7.82 -1.88 4.81
N LEU A 430 6.89 -1.59 5.74
CA LEU A 430 5.50 -2.03 5.63
C LEU A 430 4.81 -1.46 4.40
N CYS A 431 5.04 -0.19 4.05
CA CYS A 431 4.54 0.46 2.84
C CYS A 431 5.09 -0.19 1.56
N GLY A 432 6.39 -0.49 1.54
CA GLY A 432 7.03 -1.24 0.46
C GLY A 432 6.38 -2.62 0.28
N LEU A 433 6.23 -3.38 1.36
CA LEU A 433 5.57 -4.68 1.33
C LEU A 433 4.09 -4.58 0.90
N ALA A 434 3.37 -3.57 1.37
CA ALA A 434 1.99 -3.31 0.97
C ALA A 434 1.86 -3.05 -0.54
N THR A 435 2.90 -2.51 -1.18
CA THR A 435 2.95 -2.30 -2.63
C THR A 435 2.93 -3.62 -3.42
N LEU A 436 3.31 -4.76 -2.82
CA LEU A 436 3.22 -6.08 -3.46
C LEU A 436 1.78 -6.49 -3.79
N PHE A 437 0.78 -5.93 -3.07
CA PHE A 437 -0.64 -6.17 -3.35
C PHE A 437 -1.11 -5.57 -4.69
N VAL A 438 -0.24 -4.87 -5.42
CA VAL A 438 -0.56 -4.35 -6.76
C VAL A 438 -0.98 -5.44 -7.74
N GLN A 439 -0.39 -6.65 -7.68
CA GLN A 439 -0.73 -7.74 -8.62
C GLN A 439 -2.15 -8.28 -8.39
N PRO A 440 -2.53 -8.70 -7.17
CA PRO A 440 -3.93 -9.04 -6.86
C PRO A 440 -4.91 -7.92 -7.19
N LEU A 441 -4.52 -6.66 -6.94
CA LEU A 441 -5.35 -5.50 -7.24
C LEU A 441 -5.59 -5.32 -8.75
N ILE A 442 -4.55 -5.50 -9.59
CA ILE A 442 -4.69 -5.49 -11.05
C ILE A 442 -5.71 -6.55 -11.49
N TYR A 443 -5.59 -7.78 -11.00
CA TYR A 443 -6.54 -8.85 -11.34
C TYR A 443 -7.99 -8.50 -10.93
N ALA A 444 -8.19 -7.97 -9.71
CA ALA A 444 -9.50 -7.53 -9.25
C ALA A 444 -10.08 -6.44 -10.15
N TYR A 445 -9.25 -5.49 -10.58
CA TYR A 445 -9.63 -4.41 -11.47
C TYR A 445 -9.98 -4.86 -12.88
N GLU A 446 -9.32 -5.88 -13.42
CA GLU A 446 -9.71 -6.46 -14.72
C GLU A 446 -11.15 -6.98 -14.70
N LYS A 447 -11.54 -7.66 -13.62
CA LYS A 447 -12.90 -8.20 -13.47
C LYS A 447 -13.93 -7.10 -13.21
N LEU A 448 -13.60 -6.11 -12.37
CA LEU A 448 -14.53 -5.03 -12.02
C LEU A 448 -14.77 -4.05 -13.18
N PHE A 449 -13.74 -3.75 -13.97
CA PHE A 449 -13.80 -2.74 -15.04
C PHE A 449 -13.83 -3.33 -16.45
N GLY A 450 -13.70 -4.65 -16.62
CA GLY A 450 -13.63 -5.28 -17.95
C GLY A 450 -12.43 -4.82 -18.77
N LEU A 451 -11.36 -4.39 -18.10
CA LEU A 451 -10.11 -3.97 -18.73
C LEU A 451 -9.14 -5.15 -18.85
N VAL A 452 -8.17 -5.03 -19.74
CA VAL A 452 -7.10 -6.02 -19.91
C VAL A 452 -5.78 -5.33 -19.62
N SER A 453 -5.03 -5.86 -18.65
CA SER A 453 -3.69 -5.39 -18.32
C SER A 453 -2.62 -6.11 -19.14
N ASP A 454 -1.44 -5.52 -19.23
CA ASP A 454 -0.28 -6.15 -19.87
C ASP A 454 0.15 -7.45 -19.17
N VAL A 455 -0.15 -7.60 -17.88
CA VAL A 455 0.16 -8.81 -17.10
C VAL A 455 -0.68 -9.99 -17.62
N SER A 456 -1.98 -9.80 -17.76
CA SER A 456 -2.88 -10.85 -18.28
C SER A 456 -2.64 -11.15 -19.75
N LEU A 457 -2.24 -10.16 -20.56
CA LEU A 457 -1.81 -10.43 -21.93
C LEU A 457 -0.57 -11.33 -21.98
N LEU A 458 0.41 -11.11 -21.10
CA LEU A 458 1.57 -11.99 -21.05
C LEU A 458 1.20 -13.42 -20.66
N GLU A 459 0.32 -13.61 -19.67
CA GLU A 459 -0.16 -14.94 -19.30
C GLU A 459 -0.84 -15.65 -20.50
N LEU A 460 -1.63 -14.91 -21.27
CA LEU A 460 -2.25 -15.43 -22.49
C LEU A 460 -1.24 -15.71 -23.62
N SER A 461 -0.05 -15.11 -23.59
CA SER A 461 1.01 -15.37 -24.56
C SER A 461 1.77 -16.69 -24.34
N ASP A 462 1.55 -17.37 -23.20
CA ASP A 462 2.13 -18.67 -22.93
C ASP A 462 1.52 -19.75 -23.83
N THR A 463 2.33 -20.28 -24.74
CA THR A 463 1.96 -21.34 -25.68
C THR A 463 1.66 -22.67 -25.00
N ASN A 464 2.05 -22.85 -23.74
CA ASN A 464 1.71 -24.02 -22.93
C ASN A 464 0.35 -23.88 -22.22
N SER A 465 -0.33 -22.75 -22.38
CA SER A 465 -1.68 -22.57 -21.86
C SER A 465 -2.63 -23.66 -22.39
N LYS A 466 -3.66 -24.00 -21.60
CA LYS A 466 -4.57 -25.10 -21.91
C LYS A 466 -5.17 -25.01 -23.32
N LEU A 467 -5.59 -23.82 -23.74
CA LEU A 467 -6.23 -23.59 -25.03
C LEU A 467 -5.23 -23.63 -26.19
N LEU A 468 -4.05 -23.01 -26.07
CA LEU A 468 -3.04 -23.06 -27.13
C LEU A 468 -2.42 -24.45 -27.28
N LYS A 469 -2.30 -25.21 -26.19
CA LYS A 469 -1.92 -26.62 -26.23
C LYS A 469 -2.99 -27.49 -26.90
N GLU A 470 -4.27 -27.20 -26.68
CA GLU A 470 -5.36 -27.86 -27.41
C GLU A 470 -5.29 -27.55 -28.91
N LEU A 471 -5.02 -26.30 -29.30
CA LEU A 471 -4.81 -25.89 -30.69
C LEU A 471 -3.62 -26.63 -31.31
N SER A 472 -2.48 -26.67 -30.62
CA SER A 472 -1.28 -27.39 -31.08
C SER A 472 -1.55 -28.87 -31.31
N ASN A 473 -2.34 -29.52 -30.45
CA ASN A 473 -2.66 -30.94 -30.59
C ASN A 473 -3.70 -31.24 -31.69
N LYS A 474 -4.74 -30.40 -31.83
CA LYS A 474 -5.84 -30.64 -32.79
C LYS A 474 -5.57 -30.11 -34.19
N ALA A 475 -4.87 -28.98 -34.31
CA ALA A 475 -4.59 -28.29 -35.56
C ALA A 475 -3.14 -27.75 -35.56
N PRO A 476 -2.13 -28.64 -35.62
CA PRO A 476 -0.72 -28.26 -35.48
C PRO A 476 -0.24 -27.28 -36.56
N GLY A 477 -0.73 -27.40 -37.80
CA GLY A 477 -0.41 -26.49 -38.88
C GLY A 477 -0.92 -25.07 -38.63
N THR A 478 -2.17 -24.95 -38.18
CA THR A 478 -2.75 -23.67 -37.75
C THR A 478 -2.02 -23.07 -36.54
N PHE A 479 -1.57 -23.90 -35.60
CA PHE A 479 -0.75 -23.43 -34.47
C PHE A 479 0.59 -22.82 -34.95
N HIS A 480 1.30 -23.50 -35.85
CA HIS A 480 2.54 -22.98 -36.43
C HIS A 480 2.33 -21.70 -37.24
N HIS A 481 1.24 -21.64 -38.03
CA HIS A 481 0.83 -20.42 -38.73
C HIS A 481 0.61 -19.26 -37.75
N SER A 482 -0.17 -19.49 -36.68
CA SER A 482 -0.48 -18.46 -35.68
C SER A 482 0.79 -17.92 -34.99
N LEU A 483 1.79 -18.79 -34.73
CA LEU A 483 3.08 -18.37 -34.19
C LEU A 483 3.87 -17.46 -35.16
N ASN A 484 3.88 -17.79 -36.44
CA ASN A 484 4.54 -16.97 -37.46
C ASN A 484 3.86 -15.61 -37.60
N VAL A 485 2.53 -15.60 -37.69
CA VAL A 485 1.73 -14.38 -37.74
C VAL A 485 1.98 -13.53 -36.49
N ALA A 486 2.02 -14.12 -35.29
CA ALA A 486 2.32 -13.41 -34.06
C ALA A 486 3.69 -12.71 -34.08
N ASN A 487 4.72 -13.36 -34.60
CA ASN A 487 6.06 -12.77 -34.72
C ASN A 487 6.11 -11.62 -35.75
N LEU A 488 5.39 -11.75 -36.87
CA LEU A 488 5.28 -10.69 -37.88
C LEU A 488 4.50 -9.49 -37.34
N ALA A 489 3.35 -9.77 -36.72
CA ALA A 489 2.42 -8.77 -36.22
C ALA A 489 2.98 -8.00 -35.03
N GLU A 490 3.69 -8.66 -34.11
CA GLU A 490 4.41 -8.00 -33.03
C GLU A 490 5.49 -7.04 -33.55
N ALA A 491 6.28 -7.47 -34.53
CA ALA A 491 7.31 -6.63 -35.13
C ALA A 491 6.71 -5.40 -35.84
N ALA A 492 5.60 -5.60 -36.56
CA ALA A 492 4.85 -4.53 -37.22
C ALA A 492 4.25 -3.53 -36.20
N ALA A 493 3.69 -4.04 -35.10
CA ALA A 493 3.13 -3.22 -34.04
C ALA A 493 4.19 -2.37 -33.34
N ASN A 494 5.35 -2.94 -33.04
CA ASN A 494 6.48 -2.22 -32.44
C ASN A 494 6.98 -1.06 -33.30
N GLU A 495 7.07 -1.24 -34.62
CA GLU A 495 7.55 -0.22 -35.56
C GLU A 495 6.67 1.05 -35.54
N ILE A 496 5.36 0.90 -35.35
CA ILE A 496 4.42 2.03 -35.36
C ILE A 496 3.97 2.46 -33.95
N GLY A 497 4.53 1.86 -32.89
CA GLY A 497 4.14 2.13 -31.51
C GLY A 497 2.71 1.72 -31.16
N ALA A 498 2.16 0.70 -31.83
CA ALA A 498 0.91 0.06 -31.44
C ALA A 498 1.12 -0.90 -30.26
N ASN A 499 0.05 -1.42 -29.65
CA ASN A 499 0.19 -2.38 -28.53
C ASN A 499 0.68 -3.74 -29.04
N ALA A 500 2.00 -3.94 -29.06
CA ALA A 500 2.64 -5.14 -29.60
C ALA A 500 2.29 -6.42 -28.83
N MET A 501 2.18 -6.36 -27.51
CA MET A 501 1.79 -7.51 -26.68
C MET A 501 0.36 -7.97 -27.01
N LEU A 502 -0.57 -7.03 -27.13
CA LEU A 502 -1.95 -7.34 -27.51
C LEU A 502 -2.03 -7.93 -28.92
N VAL A 503 -1.28 -7.40 -29.87
CA VAL A 503 -1.23 -7.93 -31.25
C VAL A 503 -0.66 -9.34 -31.28
N ARG A 504 0.44 -9.59 -30.54
CA ARG A 504 1.04 -10.91 -30.41
C ARG A 504 0.04 -11.92 -29.87
N VAL A 505 -0.63 -11.60 -28.76
CA VAL A 505 -1.66 -12.45 -28.16
C VAL A 505 -2.83 -12.64 -29.12
N GLY A 506 -3.36 -11.57 -29.69
CA GLY A 506 -4.45 -11.64 -30.67
C GLY A 506 -4.13 -12.58 -31.84
N ALA A 507 -2.91 -12.52 -32.36
CA ALA A 507 -2.42 -13.40 -33.41
C ALA A 507 -2.31 -14.88 -32.98
N LEU A 508 -1.96 -15.17 -31.73
CA LEU A 508 -1.91 -16.56 -31.24
C LEU A 508 -3.29 -17.22 -31.20
N TYR A 509 -4.35 -16.45 -30.96
CA TYR A 509 -5.71 -16.96 -30.81
C TYR A 509 -6.63 -16.74 -32.02
N HIS A 510 -6.22 -15.97 -33.02
CA HIS A 510 -7.13 -15.53 -34.09
C HIS A 510 -7.84 -16.68 -34.82
N ASP A 511 -7.16 -17.82 -34.90
CA ASP A 511 -7.52 -18.95 -35.74
C ASP A 511 -7.99 -20.19 -34.94
N ILE A 512 -8.23 -20.05 -33.63
CA ILE A 512 -8.62 -21.18 -32.76
C ILE A 512 -9.91 -21.88 -33.21
N GLY A 513 -10.76 -21.21 -33.97
CA GLY A 513 -11.98 -21.81 -34.51
C GLY A 513 -11.73 -22.95 -35.51
N LYS A 514 -10.57 -22.98 -36.16
CA LYS A 514 -10.17 -24.06 -37.08
C LYS A 514 -10.06 -25.41 -36.36
N MET A 515 -9.88 -25.43 -35.03
CA MET A 515 -9.89 -26.66 -34.23
C MET A 515 -11.17 -27.50 -34.35
N LYS A 516 -12.31 -26.87 -34.73
CA LYS A 516 -13.58 -27.61 -34.87
C LYS A 516 -13.53 -28.57 -36.06
N ASN A 517 -12.88 -28.17 -37.16
CA ASN A 517 -12.81 -28.90 -38.42
C ASN A 517 -11.38 -28.80 -39.04
N PRO A 518 -10.32 -29.31 -38.40
CA PRO A 518 -8.93 -29.02 -38.78
C PRO A 518 -8.56 -29.43 -40.21
N THR A 519 -9.09 -30.56 -40.68
CA THR A 519 -8.76 -31.16 -41.99
C THR A 519 -9.25 -30.34 -43.19
N TYR A 520 -10.18 -29.42 -42.99
CA TYR A 520 -10.68 -28.49 -44.01
C TYR A 520 -9.78 -27.25 -44.18
N PHE A 521 -8.66 -27.17 -43.46
CA PHE A 521 -7.69 -26.08 -43.62
C PHE A 521 -6.38 -26.63 -44.13
N THR A 522 -5.91 -26.09 -45.25
CA THR A 522 -4.78 -26.63 -46.04
C THR A 522 -3.51 -26.80 -45.22
N GLU A 523 -3.24 -25.92 -44.25
CA GLU A 523 -2.07 -25.99 -43.39
C GLU A 523 -2.04 -27.21 -42.46
N ASN A 524 -3.20 -27.87 -42.23
CA ASN A 524 -3.30 -29.07 -41.39
C ASN A 524 -3.42 -30.37 -42.21
N GLN A 525 -3.40 -30.31 -43.54
CA GLN A 525 -3.54 -31.48 -44.40
C GLN A 525 -2.18 -32.17 -44.57
N ALA A 526 -2.07 -33.44 -44.17
CA ALA A 526 -0.81 -34.20 -44.20
C ALA A 526 -0.63 -35.10 -45.44
N THR A 527 -1.73 -35.50 -46.09
CA THR A 527 -1.77 -36.61 -47.07
C THR A 527 -2.10 -36.20 -48.50
N GLY A 528 -2.14 -34.91 -48.82
CA GLY A 528 -2.45 -34.40 -50.17
C GLY A 528 -3.91 -34.60 -50.62
N LEU A 529 -4.74 -35.27 -49.81
CA LEU A 529 -6.19 -35.36 -49.98
C LEU A 529 -6.85 -34.10 -49.43
N ASN A 530 -7.58 -33.38 -50.29
CA ASN A 530 -8.30 -32.17 -49.91
C ASN A 530 -9.80 -32.47 -49.76
N PRO A 531 -10.37 -32.43 -48.54
CA PRO A 531 -11.80 -32.70 -48.31
C PRO A 531 -12.74 -31.78 -49.08
N HIS A 532 -12.25 -30.62 -49.55
CA HIS A 532 -13.01 -29.70 -50.39
C HIS A 532 -13.29 -30.23 -51.81
N ASP A 533 -12.61 -31.29 -52.25
CA ASP A 533 -12.84 -31.88 -53.58
C ASP A 533 -14.17 -32.65 -53.63
N GLU A 534 -14.69 -33.08 -52.48
CA GLU A 534 -15.96 -33.79 -52.34
C GLU A 534 -17.14 -32.88 -51.97
N LEU A 535 -16.91 -31.57 -51.80
CA LEU A 535 -17.91 -30.59 -51.40
C LEU A 535 -18.25 -29.61 -52.53
N SER A 536 -19.47 -29.06 -52.49
CA SER A 536 -19.79 -27.90 -53.32
C SER A 536 -18.94 -26.69 -52.90
N PRO A 537 -18.68 -25.73 -53.82
CA PRO A 537 -17.96 -24.51 -53.48
C PRO A 537 -18.65 -23.72 -52.36
N LYS A 538 -20.00 -23.71 -52.35
CA LYS A 538 -20.78 -23.08 -51.28
C LYS A 538 -20.56 -23.73 -49.91
N GLU A 539 -20.66 -25.06 -49.80
CA GLU A 539 -20.40 -25.78 -48.54
C GLU A 539 -18.96 -25.55 -48.04
N SER A 540 -18.00 -25.55 -48.98
CA SER A 540 -16.60 -25.25 -48.67
C SER A 540 -16.41 -23.84 -48.10
N ALA A 541 -17.07 -22.84 -48.69
CA ALA A 541 -17.04 -21.47 -48.21
C ALA A 541 -17.71 -21.33 -46.83
N GLU A 542 -18.85 -22.00 -46.60
CA GLU A 542 -19.53 -21.99 -45.30
C GLU A 542 -18.65 -22.56 -44.18
N ILE A 543 -17.96 -23.68 -44.43
CA ILE A 543 -17.03 -24.28 -43.45
C ILE A 543 -15.88 -23.34 -43.13
N ILE A 544 -15.29 -22.72 -44.17
CA ILE A 544 -14.19 -21.77 -44.00
C ILE A 544 -14.66 -20.55 -43.23
N ILE A 545 -15.76 -19.90 -43.61
CA ILE A 545 -16.27 -18.70 -42.95
C ILE A 545 -16.64 -18.97 -41.49
N ALA A 546 -17.19 -20.16 -41.20
CA ALA A 546 -17.63 -20.53 -39.85
C ALA A 546 -16.50 -20.56 -38.80
N HIS A 547 -15.23 -20.69 -39.18
CA HIS A 547 -14.13 -20.71 -38.20
C HIS A 547 -14.11 -19.43 -37.34
N VAL A 548 -14.53 -18.29 -37.86
CA VAL A 548 -14.59 -17.03 -37.10
C VAL A 548 -15.58 -17.15 -35.94
N ILE A 549 -16.82 -17.57 -36.21
CA ILE A 549 -17.86 -17.73 -35.19
C ILE A 549 -17.49 -18.85 -34.20
N ASN A 550 -17.00 -19.98 -34.70
CA ASN A 550 -16.51 -21.08 -33.87
C ASN A 550 -15.38 -20.61 -32.94
N GLY A 551 -14.46 -19.77 -33.44
CA GLY A 551 -13.38 -19.20 -32.65
C GLY A 551 -13.88 -18.29 -31.54
N ILE A 552 -14.88 -17.45 -31.82
CA ILE A 552 -15.53 -16.59 -30.82
C ILE A 552 -16.20 -17.42 -29.73
N GLU A 553 -16.91 -18.49 -30.09
CA GLU A 553 -17.56 -19.40 -29.12
C GLU A 553 -16.54 -20.08 -28.20
N ILE A 554 -15.45 -20.60 -28.78
CA ILE A 554 -14.35 -21.21 -28.02
C ILE A 554 -13.70 -20.17 -27.10
N ALA A 555 -13.39 -18.98 -27.61
CA ALA A 555 -12.78 -17.91 -26.84
C ALA A 555 -13.63 -17.50 -25.63
N LYS A 556 -14.94 -17.35 -25.82
CA LYS A 556 -15.88 -17.06 -24.72
C LYS A 556 -15.94 -18.18 -23.70
N LYS A 557 -15.99 -19.44 -24.14
CA LYS A 557 -15.96 -20.61 -23.25
C LYS A 557 -14.71 -20.65 -22.37
N TYR A 558 -13.58 -20.17 -22.89
CA TYR A 558 -12.30 -20.06 -22.17
C TYR A 558 -12.10 -18.72 -21.45
N ASN A 559 -13.13 -17.86 -21.38
CA ASN A 559 -13.08 -16.54 -20.75
C ASN A 559 -11.97 -15.63 -21.29
N LEU A 560 -11.64 -15.74 -22.58
CA LEU A 560 -10.70 -14.81 -23.20
C LEU A 560 -11.27 -13.38 -23.17
N PRO A 561 -10.43 -12.36 -22.93
CA PRO A 561 -10.91 -10.99 -22.92
C PRO A 561 -11.46 -10.55 -24.28
N ASP A 562 -12.49 -9.69 -24.28
CA ASP A 562 -13.12 -9.22 -25.53
C ASP A 562 -12.12 -8.58 -26.51
N ARG A 563 -11.09 -7.89 -26.01
CA ARG A 563 -10.02 -7.33 -26.84
C ARG A 563 -9.24 -8.38 -27.64
N VAL A 564 -9.14 -9.62 -27.14
CA VAL A 564 -8.52 -10.75 -27.86
C VAL A 564 -9.53 -11.36 -28.82
N ILE A 565 -10.80 -11.48 -28.41
CA ILE A 565 -11.91 -11.94 -29.26
C ILE A 565 -12.09 -11.02 -30.48
N ASP A 566 -11.79 -9.73 -30.35
CA ASP A 566 -11.83 -8.77 -31.44
C ASP A 566 -10.87 -9.12 -32.59
N PHE A 567 -9.72 -9.73 -32.30
CA PHE A 567 -8.82 -10.23 -33.35
C PHE A 567 -9.46 -11.40 -34.11
N ILE A 568 -10.11 -12.33 -33.41
CA ILE A 568 -10.82 -13.45 -34.04
C ILE A 568 -11.93 -12.92 -34.95
N ARG A 569 -12.77 -11.98 -34.50
CA ARG A 569 -13.91 -11.51 -35.31
C ARG A 569 -13.52 -10.65 -36.51
N THR A 570 -12.39 -9.94 -36.46
CA THR A 570 -12.03 -8.93 -37.47
C THR A 570 -10.91 -9.31 -38.42
N HIS A 571 -10.14 -10.37 -38.17
CA HIS A 571 -8.90 -10.61 -38.93
C HIS A 571 -9.10 -10.83 -40.42
N HIS A 572 -10.29 -11.29 -40.85
CA HIS A 572 -10.68 -11.32 -42.27
C HIS A 572 -11.58 -10.17 -42.72
N GLY A 573 -12.04 -9.32 -41.80
CA GLY A 573 -12.95 -8.22 -42.08
C GLY A 573 -14.18 -8.69 -42.87
N THR A 574 -14.41 -8.06 -44.01
CA THR A 574 -15.50 -8.40 -44.94
C THR A 574 -14.97 -8.98 -46.25
N SER A 575 -13.76 -9.55 -46.21
CA SER A 575 -13.12 -10.13 -47.40
C SER A 575 -13.91 -11.31 -47.95
N MET A 576 -13.66 -11.64 -49.21
CA MET A 576 -14.32 -12.75 -49.90
C MET A 576 -13.40 -13.97 -49.97
N VAL A 577 -13.96 -15.15 -49.74
CA VAL A 577 -13.32 -16.45 -50.00
C VAL A 577 -13.29 -16.68 -51.52
N TYR A 578 -12.42 -15.95 -52.20
CA TYR A 578 -12.44 -15.75 -53.66
C TYR A 578 -12.34 -17.03 -54.47
N TYR A 579 -11.54 -18.01 -54.02
CA TYR A 579 -11.35 -19.27 -54.75
C TYR A 579 -12.67 -20.03 -54.96
N PHE A 580 -13.46 -20.21 -53.89
CA PHE A 580 -14.73 -20.92 -53.97
C PHE A 580 -15.82 -20.08 -54.64
N TYR A 581 -15.80 -18.76 -54.48
CA TYR A 581 -16.68 -17.86 -55.25
C TYR A 581 -16.46 -17.98 -56.76
N ALA A 582 -15.19 -17.96 -57.20
CA ALA A 582 -14.85 -18.11 -58.62
C ALA A 582 -15.29 -19.48 -59.16
N LYS A 583 -15.03 -20.56 -58.40
CA LYS A 583 -15.45 -21.92 -58.75
C LYS A 583 -16.98 -22.06 -58.84
N GLU A 584 -17.72 -21.43 -57.94
CA GLU A 584 -19.20 -21.39 -58.01
C GLU A 584 -19.67 -20.59 -59.23
N LYS A 585 -19.03 -19.45 -59.52
CA LYS A 585 -19.40 -18.58 -60.64
C LYS A 585 -19.19 -19.25 -62.00
N GLU A 586 -18.23 -20.17 -62.09
CA GLU A 586 -18.03 -21.01 -63.28
C GLU A 586 -19.17 -22.04 -63.47
N LEU A 587 -19.83 -22.45 -62.39
CA LEU A 587 -20.92 -23.43 -62.41
C LEU A 587 -22.31 -22.76 -62.52
N ASN A 588 -22.46 -21.55 -62.00
CA ASN A 588 -23.71 -20.81 -61.92
C ASN A 588 -23.43 -19.31 -62.12
N GLU A 589 -24.05 -18.65 -63.11
CA GLU A 589 -23.82 -17.22 -63.33
C GLU A 589 -24.47 -16.32 -62.25
N ALA A 590 -25.47 -16.82 -61.53
CA ALA A 590 -26.24 -16.08 -60.54
C ALA A 590 -25.77 -16.36 -59.09
N VAL A 591 -24.47 -16.18 -58.81
CA VAL A 591 -23.91 -16.34 -57.45
C VAL A 591 -24.08 -15.08 -56.63
N ASN A 592 -24.62 -15.21 -55.42
CA ASN A 592 -24.65 -14.12 -54.45
C ASN A 592 -23.27 -13.95 -53.79
N PRO A 593 -22.57 -12.81 -53.98
CA PRO A 593 -21.26 -12.57 -53.37
C PRO A 593 -21.26 -12.67 -51.83
N ALA A 594 -22.39 -12.33 -51.19
CA ALA A 594 -22.48 -12.32 -49.73
C ALA A 594 -22.36 -13.72 -49.10
N ASP A 595 -22.73 -14.78 -49.82
CA ASP A 595 -22.62 -16.17 -49.36
C ASP A 595 -21.14 -16.61 -49.23
N PHE A 596 -20.22 -15.90 -49.88
CA PHE A 596 -18.78 -16.18 -49.91
C PHE A 596 -17.95 -15.13 -49.17
N SER A 597 -18.60 -14.18 -48.48
CA SER A 597 -17.94 -13.10 -47.75
C SER A 597 -17.99 -13.34 -46.25
N TYR A 598 -16.92 -12.97 -45.55
CA TYR A 598 -16.93 -12.95 -44.09
C TYR A 598 -17.93 -11.90 -43.57
N PRO A 599 -18.65 -12.20 -42.47
CA PRO A 599 -19.68 -11.29 -41.94
C PRO A 599 -19.09 -10.02 -41.30
N GLY A 600 -17.77 -9.97 -41.09
CA GLY A 600 -17.11 -8.87 -40.39
C GLY A 600 -17.29 -8.89 -38.87
N PRO A 601 -17.03 -7.76 -38.20
CA PRO A 601 -16.82 -6.42 -38.78
C PRO A 601 -15.41 -6.20 -39.37
N LYS A 602 -15.27 -5.16 -40.21
CA LYS A 602 -13.95 -4.65 -40.65
C LYS A 602 -13.08 -4.27 -39.44
N PRO A 603 -11.74 -4.41 -39.52
CA PRO A 603 -10.82 -3.92 -38.50
C PRO A 603 -11.12 -2.47 -38.08
N PHE A 604 -11.12 -2.22 -36.77
CA PHE A 604 -11.48 -0.91 -36.20
C PHE A 604 -10.38 -0.31 -35.31
N SER A 605 -9.28 -1.03 -35.12
CA SER A 605 -8.07 -0.57 -34.41
C SER A 605 -6.82 -0.78 -35.27
N LYS A 606 -5.73 -0.08 -34.94
CA LYS A 606 -4.43 -0.30 -35.57
C LYS A 606 -4.00 -1.76 -35.39
N GLU A 607 -4.20 -2.28 -34.19
CA GLU A 607 -3.82 -3.63 -33.80
C GLU A 607 -4.56 -4.70 -34.62
N THR A 608 -5.88 -4.60 -34.76
CA THR A 608 -6.67 -5.54 -35.59
C THR A 608 -6.31 -5.42 -37.08
N ALA A 609 -5.98 -4.22 -37.57
CA ALA A 609 -5.56 -4.02 -38.95
C ALA A 609 -4.17 -4.61 -39.22
N ILE A 610 -3.25 -4.49 -38.26
CA ILE A 610 -1.94 -5.15 -38.30
C ILE A 610 -2.13 -6.66 -38.43
N LEU A 611 -2.99 -7.27 -37.62
CA LEU A 611 -3.24 -8.71 -37.72
C LEU A 611 -3.73 -9.11 -39.11
N MET A 612 -4.74 -8.44 -39.65
CA MET A 612 -5.28 -8.74 -40.99
C MET A 612 -4.20 -8.67 -42.08
N MET A 613 -3.32 -7.66 -42.02
CA MET A 613 -2.20 -7.55 -42.97
C MET A 613 -1.19 -8.70 -42.80
N CYS A 614 -0.83 -9.02 -41.55
CA CYS A 614 0.19 -10.04 -41.27
C CYS A 614 -0.30 -11.45 -41.58
N ASP A 615 -1.55 -11.76 -41.24
CA ASP A 615 -2.21 -13.03 -41.55
C ASP A 615 -2.25 -13.26 -43.07
N SER A 616 -2.81 -12.31 -43.82
CA SER A 616 -2.90 -12.42 -45.28
C SER A 616 -1.54 -12.56 -45.95
N VAL A 617 -0.52 -11.84 -45.45
CA VAL A 617 0.85 -11.92 -45.99
C VAL A 617 1.53 -13.25 -45.63
N GLU A 618 1.39 -13.76 -44.41
CA GLU A 618 1.95 -15.07 -44.02
C GLU A 618 1.29 -16.19 -44.81
N ALA A 619 -0.04 -16.26 -44.78
CA ALA A 619 -0.81 -17.33 -45.40
C ALA A 619 -0.52 -17.42 -46.90
N ALA A 620 -0.53 -16.28 -47.59
CA ALA A 620 -0.26 -16.24 -49.01
C ALA A 620 1.22 -16.54 -49.32
N SER A 621 2.18 -16.16 -48.45
CA SER A 621 3.62 -16.37 -48.71
C SER A 621 3.98 -17.85 -48.88
N LYS A 622 3.23 -18.76 -48.25
CA LYS A 622 3.41 -20.22 -48.38
C LYS A 622 3.22 -20.75 -49.81
N SER A 623 2.54 -20.00 -50.67
CA SER A 623 2.35 -20.34 -52.10
C SER A 623 3.52 -19.93 -53.02
N LEU A 624 4.52 -19.22 -52.49
CA LEU A 624 5.68 -18.77 -53.27
C LEU A 624 6.64 -19.93 -53.52
N LYS A 625 6.64 -20.47 -54.76
CA LYS A 625 7.54 -21.57 -55.17
C LYS A 625 9.03 -21.18 -55.15
N GLU A 626 9.35 -19.94 -55.51
CA GLU A 626 10.73 -19.43 -55.61
C GLU A 626 10.78 -17.96 -55.16
N PRO A 627 10.92 -17.70 -53.85
CA PRO A 627 10.90 -16.35 -53.31
C PRO A 627 12.19 -15.60 -53.69
N THR A 628 12.06 -14.36 -54.19
CA THR A 628 13.16 -13.41 -54.39
C THR A 628 12.78 -12.09 -53.73
N SER A 629 13.74 -11.22 -53.43
CA SER A 629 13.49 -9.92 -52.79
C SER A 629 12.47 -9.09 -53.58
N THR A 630 12.57 -9.05 -54.91
CA THR A 630 11.63 -8.35 -55.81
C THR A 630 10.24 -8.98 -55.80
N LYS A 631 10.16 -10.33 -55.80
CA LYS A 631 8.87 -11.03 -55.73
C LYS A 631 8.18 -10.79 -54.38
N ILE A 632 8.92 -10.83 -53.26
CA ILE A 632 8.38 -10.53 -51.93
C ILE A 632 7.87 -9.09 -51.86
N ASP A 633 8.61 -8.13 -52.44
CA ASP A 633 8.21 -6.73 -52.45
C ASP A 633 6.85 -6.54 -53.14
N GLY A 634 6.76 -6.96 -54.41
CA GLY A 634 5.51 -6.89 -55.18
C GLY A 634 4.38 -7.69 -54.54
N PHE A 635 4.70 -8.81 -53.90
CA PHE A 635 3.74 -9.66 -53.21
C PHE A 635 3.08 -8.96 -52.02
N VAL A 636 3.89 -8.39 -51.12
CA VAL A 636 3.40 -7.63 -49.96
C VAL A 636 2.62 -6.40 -50.42
N GLU A 637 3.09 -5.71 -51.47
CA GLU A 637 2.38 -4.55 -52.04
C GLU A 637 1.00 -4.93 -52.56
N ASN A 638 0.89 -6.01 -53.35
CA ASN A 638 -0.37 -6.41 -53.96
C ASN A 638 -1.43 -6.80 -52.91
N ILE A 639 -1.06 -7.58 -51.89
CA ILE A 639 -2.00 -8.02 -50.84
C ILE A 639 -2.57 -6.82 -50.09
N ILE A 640 -1.69 -5.93 -49.60
CA ILE A 640 -2.14 -4.81 -48.78
C ILE A 640 -2.85 -3.75 -49.62
N SER A 641 -2.45 -3.58 -50.89
CA SER A 641 -3.16 -2.67 -51.82
C SER A 641 -4.55 -3.19 -52.17
N LYS A 642 -4.75 -4.51 -52.26
CA LYS A 642 -6.08 -5.12 -52.41
C LYS A 642 -6.96 -4.85 -51.18
N GLN A 643 -6.43 -5.05 -49.97
CA GLN A 643 -7.16 -4.76 -48.72
C GLN A 643 -7.54 -3.27 -48.60
N LEU A 644 -6.67 -2.37 -49.07
CA LEU A 644 -6.95 -0.94 -49.18
C LEU A 644 -8.07 -0.64 -50.18
N ALA A 645 -8.03 -1.25 -51.37
CA ALA A 645 -9.04 -1.08 -52.40
C ALA A 645 -10.42 -1.62 -51.98
N GLU A 646 -10.45 -2.66 -51.15
CA GLU A 646 -11.67 -3.20 -50.51
C GLU A 646 -12.12 -2.40 -49.28
N GLU A 647 -11.44 -1.29 -48.99
CA GLU A 647 -11.70 -0.41 -47.85
C GLU A 647 -11.71 -1.14 -46.50
N GLN A 648 -10.93 -2.22 -46.34
CA GLN A 648 -10.94 -3.03 -45.12
C GLN A 648 -10.47 -2.22 -43.88
N PHE A 649 -9.65 -1.19 -44.08
CA PHE A 649 -9.08 -0.37 -43.01
C PHE A 649 -9.88 0.90 -42.71
N LEU A 650 -11.03 1.12 -43.35
CA LEU A 650 -11.80 2.38 -43.25
C LEU A 650 -12.19 2.73 -41.80
N ASN A 651 -12.47 1.73 -40.97
CA ASN A 651 -12.87 1.91 -39.57
C ASN A 651 -11.68 1.93 -38.62
N ALA A 652 -10.47 1.58 -39.08
CA ALA A 652 -9.27 1.55 -38.27
C ALA A 652 -8.57 2.91 -38.30
N ASN A 653 -8.21 3.44 -37.13
CA ASN A 653 -7.42 4.67 -37.03
C ASN A 653 -5.93 4.42 -37.35
N ILE A 654 -5.65 3.89 -38.53
CA ILE A 654 -4.31 3.58 -39.05
C ILE A 654 -4.01 4.51 -40.23
N THR A 655 -2.86 5.18 -40.17
CA THR A 655 -2.46 6.15 -41.19
C THR A 655 -1.77 5.47 -42.37
N PHE A 656 -1.80 6.09 -43.54
CA PHE A 656 -1.07 5.60 -44.70
C PHE A 656 0.45 5.46 -44.43
N LYS A 657 1.03 6.39 -43.66
CA LYS A 657 2.43 6.32 -43.22
C LYS A 657 2.70 5.05 -42.40
N GLU A 658 1.83 4.72 -41.45
CA GLU A 658 1.96 3.51 -40.64
C GLU A 658 1.83 2.24 -41.48
N ILE A 659 0.90 2.21 -42.45
CA ILE A 659 0.78 1.09 -43.40
C ILE A 659 2.08 0.89 -44.19
N GLN A 660 2.72 1.97 -44.66
CA GLN A 660 4.00 1.89 -45.37
C GLN A 660 5.13 1.37 -44.46
N SER A 661 5.17 1.81 -43.20
CA SER A 661 6.11 1.26 -42.21
C SER A 661 5.90 -0.25 -41.99
N ILE A 662 4.64 -0.69 -41.87
CA ILE A 662 4.30 -2.11 -41.71
C ILE A 662 4.73 -2.91 -42.93
N LYS A 663 4.45 -2.45 -44.16
CA LYS A 663 4.90 -3.07 -45.41
C LYS A 663 6.41 -3.31 -45.40
N LYS A 664 7.20 -2.30 -45.02
CA LYS A 664 8.66 -2.40 -44.92
C LYS A 664 9.11 -3.46 -43.91
N VAL A 665 8.46 -3.54 -42.75
CA VAL A 665 8.76 -4.55 -41.73
C VAL A 665 8.44 -5.95 -42.25
N LEU A 666 7.28 -6.14 -42.87
CA LEU A 666 6.86 -7.43 -43.42
C LEU A 666 7.80 -7.92 -44.52
N LYS A 667 8.16 -7.06 -45.48
CA LYS A 667 9.13 -7.37 -46.54
C LYS A 667 10.47 -7.84 -45.96
N ARG A 668 11.01 -7.11 -44.97
CA ARG A 668 12.26 -7.47 -44.28
C ARG A 668 12.15 -8.79 -43.52
N LYS A 669 11.05 -9.00 -42.80
CA LYS A 669 10.85 -10.24 -42.01
C LYS A 669 10.68 -11.46 -42.90
N LEU A 670 9.92 -11.35 -43.98
CA LEU A 670 9.79 -12.43 -44.97
C LEU A 670 11.12 -12.73 -45.66
N ALA A 671 11.88 -11.72 -46.07
CA ALA A 671 13.22 -11.92 -46.64
C ALA A 671 14.13 -12.71 -45.69
N ASN A 672 14.07 -12.42 -44.39
CA ASN A 672 14.81 -13.17 -43.38
C ASN A 672 14.32 -14.62 -43.22
N ILE A 673 13.00 -14.85 -43.23
CA ILE A 673 12.40 -16.20 -43.14
C ILE A 673 12.82 -17.07 -44.32
N TYR A 674 12.90 -16.50 -45.53
CA TYR A 674 13.34 -17.20 -46.75
C TYR A 674 14.87 -17.12 -47.00
N HIS A 675 15.65 -16.62 -46.03
CA HIS A 675 17.11 -16.49 -46.13
C HIS A 675 17.63 -15.74 -47.36
N LEU A 676 16.90 -14.72 -47.83
CA LEU A 676 17.25 -13.96 -49.01
C LEU A 676 18.25 -12.84 -48.68
N ARG A 677 19.27 -12.65 -49.53
CA ARG A 677 20.17 -11.50 -49.43
C ARG A 677 19.42 -10.24 -49.87
N ILE A 678 19.55 -9.17 -49.09
CA ILE A 678 19.07 -7.84 -49.48
C ILE A 678 20.03 -7.33 -50.57
N GLU A 679 19.62 -7.44 -51.83
CA GLU A 679 20.30 -6.78 -52.94
C GLU A 679 19.90 -5.30 -52.91
N TYR A 680 20.89 -4.42 -52.83
CA TYR A 680 20.66 -2.99 -53.00
C TYR A 680 20.39 -2.71 -54.48
N PRO A 681 19.38 -1.87 -54.82
CA PRO A 681 19.16 -1.46 -56.20
C PRO A 681 20.35 -0.65 -56.72
N GLU A 682 20.70 -0.80 -58.00
CA GLU A 682 21.52 0.17 -58.74
C GLU A 682 20.79 1.49 -58.95
#